data_AF-A0A2M7SF69-F1
#
_entry.id   AF-A0A2M7SF69-F1
#
_cell.length_a   1.000
_cell.length_b   1.000
_cell.length_c   1.000
_cell.angle_alpha   90.00
_cell.angle_beta   90.00
_cell.angle_gamma   90.00
#
_symmetry.space_group_name_H-M   'P 1'
#
loop_
_entity.id
_entity.type
_entity.pdbx_description
1 polymer ?
#
loop_
_entity_poly.entity_id
_entity_poly.type
_entity_poly.pdbx_seq_one_letter_code
_entity_poly.pdbx_strand_id
1 'polypeptide(L)'
;MRKLILLVVVAGLGILAAGQAFTQEAAPAAQAEEQKPAVEAQKVASVTPRQASLSSVKGEVFIQKGDAAPVPAKKGDGLNAGDKVITKNGRAELTLDDGSLLKLKENAMLEIQDLNEEVETKKKNSIFKLLSGKLWAKAEAQKAGNFKVATPAAIAGIRGTVFGITVNPDNSGNIYVFEGEVEAFGLTGEWATVIPTGRVFAVSSEGGQGQIRELTGDELKEWKKDFEEQAEEQGEGKGEEKKEKKEQKPVKTKGLGLDGVIGAVNLDGKMYYRVAFQPILKFGKLKAALNLAITWNDTGIKWDNTVDDYLNLLLYLQWAEKGERPLYFRFGNLDNATLGNGYIVNGYSNLTLAAMQGGYRAMGLEFDLDFKGGGVESVINNVFSPSVCGIRPFFRPLCMVPILERFVIGASLATDLVTGPIIATATVPEPSVQIYGVDMSTPIVGKWCIWFADAAQLMTNWSVNHGNGWATGFKGDIWILSYRVEYRNQDSDFISRYFSGFYETNKPLALAAHDPLRYTGYYGELGIDLFKFASINFSYEDSLDVACVSKGGYPKLRGVLTLNDSLFMMLKQKIVVSAGYEMTDMKDQARSQSILQVSLLYGVSSNVDAMYSFTQKQSPGASPITTSSVGTQIHF
;
A
#
# COMPACT_ATOMS: atom_id res chain seq x y z
N MET A 1 17.24 21.87 15.06
CA MET A 1 17.04 20.90 13.97
C MET A 1 17.70 19.55 14.23
N ARG A 2 19.03 19.41 14.32
CA ARG A 2 19.69 18.09 14.57
C ARG A 2 19.22 17.38 15.86
N LYS A 3 18.99 18.11 16.95
CA LYS A 3 18.45 17.56 18.21
C LYS A 3 16.96 17.14 18.12
N LEU A 4 16.18 17.77 17.24
CA LEU A 4 14.77 17.42 17.00
C LEU A 4 14.65 16.19 16.10
N ILE A 5 15.51 16.10 15.07
CA ILE A 5 15.67 14.91 14.21
C ILE A 5 16.11 13.70 15.04
N LEU A 6 17.06 13.89 15.98
CA LEU A 6 17.49 12.83 16.88
C LEU A 6 16.36 12.38 17.83
N LEU A 7 15.53 13.30 18.33
CA LEU A 7 14.41 12.96 19.21
C LEU A 7 13.31 12.17 18.47
N VAL A 8 13.01 12.53 17.22
CA VAL A 8 12.02 11.84 16.37
C VAL A 8 12.52 10.47 15.91
N VAL A 9 13.81 10.33 15.60
CA VAL A 9 14.44 9.05 15.26
C VAL A 9 14.51 8.12 16.48
N VAL A 10 14.79 8.66 17.69
CA VAL A 10 14.80 7.87 18.93
C VAL A 10 13.37 7.45 19.35
N ALA A 11 12.36 8.30 19.13
CA ALA A 11 10.96 7.93 19.36
C ALA A 11 10.46 6.87 18.35
N GLY A 12 10.85 6.97 17.07
CA GLY A 12 10.54 5.98 16.04
C GLY A 12 11.25 4.63 16.23
N LEU A 13 12.50 4.64 16.71
CA LEU A 13 13.24 3.42 17.07
C LEU A 13 12.70 2.78 18.36
N GLY A 14 12.15 3.56 19.29
CA GLY A 14 11.50 3.05 20.50
C GLY A 14 10.26 2.20 20.20
N ILE A 15 9.51 2.53 19.15
CA ILE A 15 8.32 1.78 18.71
C ILE A 15 8.75 0.47 18.00
N LEU A 16 9.85 0.47 17.25
CA LEU A 16 10.40 -0.76 16.65
C LEU A 16 11.01 -1.71 17.71
N ALA A 17 11.65 -1.18 18.76
CA ALA A 17 12.30 -1.97 19.79
C ALA A 17 11.31 -2.63 20.77
N ALA A 18 10.15 -2.00 21.03
CA ALA A 18 9.11 -2.58 21.88
C ALA A 18 8.48 -3.86 21.28
N GLY A 19 8.46 -3.99 19.95
CA GLY A 19 7.95 -5.17 19.26
C GLY A 19 8.88 -6.38 19.25
N GLN A 20 10.19 -6.21 19.45
CA GLN A 20 11.17 -7.31 19.41
C GLN A 20 11.62 -7.81 20.79
N ALA A 21 11.36 -7.06 21.86
CA ALA A 21 11.85 -7.41 23.20
C ALA A 21 10.99 -8.42 23.98
N PHE A 22 9.83 -8.85 23.45
CA PHE A 22 8.91 -9.78 24.14
C PHE A 22 8.90 -11.21 23.58
N THR A 23 9.82 -11.55 22.67
CA THR A 23 9.88 -12.88 22.04
C THR A 23 11.13 -13.66 22.49
N GLN A 24 11.32 -13.86 23.79
CA GLN A 24 12.20 -14.94 24.25
C GLN A 24 11.97 -15.29 25.73
N GLU A 25 11.01 -16.16 25.99
CA GLU A 25 11.11 -17.07 27.14
C GLU A 25 10.52 -18.42 26.73
N ALA A 26 11.41 -19.41 26.58
CA ALA A 26 11.05 -20.77 26.21
C ALA A 26 10.51 -21.51 27.43
N ALA A 27 9.25 -21.97 27.35
CA ALA A 27 8.67 -22.93 28.29
C ALA A 27 8.78 -24.36 27.73
N PRO A 28 8.84 -25.39 28.60
CA PRO A 28 9.44 -26.68 28.28
C PRO A 28 8.51 -27.66 27.54
N ALA A 29 9.15 -28.63 26.89
CA ALA A 29 8.53 -29.70 26.12
C ALA A 29 7.51 -30.51 26.93
N ALA A 30 6.27 -30.56 26.43
CA ALA A 30 5.26 -31.54 26.80
C ALA A 30 4.95 -32.42 25.58
N GLN A 31 4.86 -33.72 25.85
CA GLN A 31 4.85 -34.83 24.91
C GLN A 31 3.63 -34.79 23.96
N ALA A 32 3.90 -34.96 22.67
CA ALA A 32 2.88 -35.16 21.65
C ALA A 32 2.55 -36.66 21.52
N GLU A 33 1.28 -37.02 21.71
CA GLU A 33 0.74 -38.30 21.28
C GLU A 33 0.55 -38.32 19.76
N GLU A 34 0.93 -39.45 19.18
CA GLU A 34 1.09 -39.72 17.76
C GLU A 34 -0.24 -40.15 17.13
N GLN A 35 -0.75 -39.41 16.15
CA GLN A 35 -1.73 -39.93 15.18
C GLN A 35 -1.26 -39.63 13.75
N LYS A 36 -0.84 -40.69 13.06
CA LYS A 36 -0.47 -40.71 11.63
C LYS A 36 -1.67 -40.45 10.73
N PRO A 37 -1.47 -39.72 9.61
CA PRO A 37 -2.14 -39.98 8.35
C PRO A 37 -1.19 -40.65 7.34
N ALA A 38 -1.76 -41.48 6.48
CA ALA A 38 -1.08 -42.28 5.45
C ALA A 38 -0.46 -41.41 4.33
N VAL A 39 0.73 -41.80 3.89
CA VAL A 39 1.50 -41.18 2.79
C VAL A 39 1.35 -42.04 1.53
N GLU A 40 0.96 -41.41 0.43
CA GLU A 40 1.08 -41.96 -0.92
C GLU A 40 2.39 -41.44 -1.54
N ALA A 41 3.27 -42.34 -1.99
CA ALA A 41 4.63 -42.02 -2.44
C ALA A 41 4.69 -41.72 -3.96
N GLN A 42 5.27 -40.58 -4.35
CA GLN A 42 5.65 -40.29 -5.74
C GLN A 42 7.13 -40.63 -6.00
N LYS A 43 7.39 -41.16 -7.21
CA LYS A 43 8.65 -41.72 -7.73
C LYS A 43 9.60 -40.60 -8.19
N VAL A 44 10.85 -40.56 -7.72
CA VAL A 44 11.87 -39.55 -8.10
C VAL A 44 12.63 -40.00 -9.35
N ALA A 45 12.72 -39.15 -10.38
CA ALA A 45 13.42 -39.42 -11.64
C ALA A 45 14.97 -39.33 -11.49
N SER A 46 15.71 -40.14 -12.26
CA SER A 46 17.19 -40.18 -12.27
C SER A 46 17.81 -39.13 -13.23
N VAL A 47 18.82 -38.40 -12.76
CA VAL A 47 19.48 -37.29 -13.49
C VAL A 47 21.01 -37.45 -13.55
N THR A 48 21.63 -36.94 -14.61
CA THR A 48 23.10 -36.86 -14.80
C THR A 48 23.57 -35.40 -14.88
N PRO A 49 24.66 -34.99 -14.22
CA PRO A 49 25.13 -33.60 -14.24
C PRO A 49 25.68 -33.21 -15.62
N ARG A 50 25.43 -31.97 -16.05
CA ARG A 50 25.95 -31.39 -17.29
C ARG A 50 27.14 -30.48 -17.02
N GLN A 51 27.95 -30.22 -18.04
CA GLN A 51 29.19 -29.45 -17.91
C GLN A 51 29.02 -27.98 -18.28
N ALA A 52 29.57 -27.08 -17.46
CA ALA A 52 29.81 -25.69 -17.78
C ALA A 52 31.24 -25.31 -17.40
N SER A 53 31.86 -24.39 -18.15
CA SER A 53 33.21 -23.90 -17.85
C SER A 53 33.40 -22.44 -18.21
N LEU A 54 34.35 -21.77 -17.57
CA LEU A 54 34.72 -20.40 -17.91
C LEU A 54 35.62 -20.37 -19.15
N SER A 55 35.09 -19.89 -20.27
CA SER A 55 35.83 -19.77 -21.53
C SER A 55 36.69 -18.50 -21.61
N SER A 56 36.37 -17.46 -20.83
CA SER A 56 37.18 -16.23 -20.71
C SER A 56 36.99 -15.57 -19.34
N VAL A 57 38.08 -15.02 -18.78
CA VAL A 57 38.08 -14.28 -17.51
C VAL A 57 39.00 -13.07 -17.66
N LYS A 58 38.49 -11.86 -17.42
CA LYS A 58 39.27 -10.61 -17.46
C LYS A 58 38.89 -9.73 -16.25
N GLY A 59 39.88 -9.20 -15.55
CA GLY A 59 39.67 -8.38 -14.34
C GLY A 59 39.33 -9.22 -13.10
N GLU A 60 38.66 -8.60 -12.13
CA GLU A 60 38.33 -9.25 -10.85
C GLU A 60 37.08 -10.13 -10.95
N VAL A 61 37.29 -11.43 -11.08
CA VAL A 61 36.24 -12.46 -11.13
C VAL A 61 36.53 -13.54 -10.10
N PHE A 62 35.50 -13.97 -9.38
CA PHE A 62 35.58 -14.99 -8.34
C PHE A 62 34.53 -16.09 -8.58
N ILE A 63 34.86 -17.30 -8.17
CA ILE A 63 33.93 -18.44 -8.11
C ILE A 63 33.71 -18.78 -6.63
N GLN A 64 32.46 -18.94 -6.24
CA GLN A 64 32.06 -19.50 -4.96
C GLN A 64 31.51 -20.91 -5.20
N LYS A 65 32.16 -21.94 -4.67
CA LYS A 65 31.69 -23.33 -4.79
C LYS A 65 30.82 -23.71 -3.60
N GLY A 66 29.50 -23.79 -3.80
CA GLY A 66 28.53 -23.91 -2.70
C GLY A 66 28.72 -22.81 -1.64
N ASP A 67 28.81 -23.20 -0.37
CA ASP A 67 28.99 -22.26 0.76
C ASP A 67 30.47 -21.94 1.07
N ALA A 68 31.42 -22.37 0.24
CA ALA A 68 32.83 -22.05 0.42
C ALA A 68 33.13 -20.56 0.19
N ALA A 69 34.26 -20.06 0.68
CA ALA A 69 34.68 -18.69 0.42
C ALA A 69 34.97 -18.47 -1.09
N PRO A 70 34.65 -17.28 -1.66
CA PRO A 70 34.94 -16.99 -3.06
C PRO A 70 36.44 -17.03 -3.38
N VAL A 71 36.83 -17.77 -4.41
CA VAL A 71 38.20 -17.89 -4.91
C VAL A 71 38.36 -17.20 -6.27
N PRO A 72 39.51 -16.59 -6.59
CA PRO A 72 39.73 -15.99 -7.91
C PRO A 72 39.55 -16.99 -9.05
N ALA A 73 38.78 -16.60 -10.05
CA ALA A 73 38.43 -17.44 -11.20
C ALA A 73 39.55 -17.47 -12.24
N LYS A 74 39.71 -18.60 -12.94
CA LYS A 74 40.62 -18.77 -14.07
C LYS A 74 39.88 -19.34 -15.28
N LYS A 75 40.38 -19.03 -16.47
CA LYS A 75 39.89 -19.66 -17.71
C LYS A 75 40.07 -21.18 -17.62
N GLY A 76 39.03 -21.91 -17.98
CA GLY A 76 38.95 -23.37 -17.92
C GLY A 76 38.38 -23.92 -16.62
N ASP A 77 38.11 -23.09 -15.60
CA ASP A 77 37.48 -23.57 -14.37
C ASP A 77 36.09 -24.15 -14.67
N GLY A 78 35.87 -25.38 -14.21
CA GLY A 78 34.59 -26.07 -14.29
C GLY A 78 33.59 -25.55 -13.26
N LEU A 79 32.34 -25.42 -13.68
CA LEU A 79 31.22 -24.91 -12.91
C LEU A 79 30.12 -25.98 -12.82
N ASN A 80 29.58 -26.17 -11.61
CA ASN A 80 28.51 -27.12 -11.32
C ASN A 80 27.27 -26.41 -10.75
N ALA A 81 26.15 -27.13 -10.64
CA ALA A 81 25.00 -26.66 -9.89
C ALA A 81 25.37 -26.36 -8.42
N GLY A 82 24.89 -25.23 -7.91
CA GLY A 82 25.25 -24.65 -6.61
C GLY A 82 26.40 -23.63 -6.64
N ASP A 83 27.15 -23.53 -7.75
CA ASP A 83 28.25 -22.58 -7.85
C ASP A 83 27.77 -21.15 -8.20
N LYS A 84 28.49 -20.14 -7.71
CA LYS A 84 28.27 -18.72 -8.03
C LYS A 84 29.47 -18.12 -8.73
N VAL A 85 29.22 -17.34 -9.79
CA VAL A 85 30.23 -16.53 -10.49
C VAL A 85 29.99 -15.07 -10.15
N ILE A 86 31.00 -14.41 -9.57
CA ILE A 86 30.94 -13.04 -9.05
C ILE A 86 31.94 -12.18 -9.80
N THR A 87 31.47 -11.18 -10.52
CA THR A 87 32.30 -10.17 -11.20
C THR A 87 32.25 -8.86 -10.42
N LYS A 88 33.40 -8.34 -10.01
CA LYS A 88 33.52 -6.97 -9.48
C LYS A 88 33.76 -6.03 -10.66
N ASN A 89 34.95 -5.45 -10.79
CA ASN A 89 35.36 -4.66 -11.96
C ASN A 89 35.88 -5.56 -13.11
N GLY A 90 35.32 -6.77 -13.25
CA GLY A 90 35.76 -7.80 -14.19
C GLY A 90 34.64 -8.25 -15.10
N ARG A 91 34.97 -9.10 -16.08
CA ARG A 91 34.05 -9.73 -17.03
C ARG A 91 34.38 -11.21 -17.19
N ALA A 92 33.36 -12.03 -17.34
CA ALA A 92 33.47 -13.48 -17.44
C ALA A 92 32.62 -14.01 -18.60
N GLU A 93 33.11 -15.03 -19.29
CA GLU A 93 32.35 -15.77 -20.30
C GLU A 93 32.29 -17.23 -19.89
N LEU A 94 31.08 -17.80 -19.92
CA LEU A 94 30.76 -19.18 -19.59
C LEU A 94 30.28 -19.89 -20.86
N THR A 95 30.73 -21.12 -21.06
CA THR A 95 30.27 -21.99 -22.15
C THR A 95 29.73 -23.29 -21.57
N LEU A 96 28.52 -23.67 -22.01
CA LEU A 96 27.85 -24.92 -21.66
C LEU A 96 28.19 -26.04 -22.65
N ASP A 97 27.97 -27.28 -22.24
CA ASP A 97 28.10 -28.50 -23.06
C ASP A 97 27.21 -28.53 -24.32
N ASP A 98 26.13 -27.75 -24.36
CA ASP A 98 25.24 -27.61 -25.52
C ASP A 98 25.63 -26.49 -26.49
N GLY A 99 26.70 -25.75 -26.20
CA GLY A 99 27.16 -24.62 -27.00
C GLY A 99 26.61 -23.25 -26.57
N SER A 100 25.70 -23.20 -25.60
CA SER A 100 25.18 -21.93 -25.07
C SER A 100 26.31 -21.09 -24.46
N LEU A 101 26.28 -19.78 -24.72
CA LEU A 101 27.29 -18.82 -24.28
C LEU A 101 26.64 -17.77 -23.39
N LEU A 102 27.17 -17.58 -22.18
CA LEU A 102 26.74 -16.54 -21.23
C LEU A 102 27.91 -15.60 -20.95
N LYS A 103 27.67 -14.29 -21.04
CA LYS A 103 28.67 -13.24 -20.79
C LYS A 103 28.21 -12.34 -19.66
N LEU A 104 29.02 -12.23 -18.62
CA LEU A 104 28.80 -11.38 -17.45
C LEU A 104 29.68 -10.13 -17.54
N LYS A 105 29.06 -8.97 -17.31
CA LYS A 105 29.75 -7.68 -17.15
C LYS A 105 30.15 -7.45 -15.69
N GLU A 106 30.73 -6.30 -15.42
CA GLU A 106 31.06 -5.87 -14.06
C GLU A 106 29.83 -5.81 -13.14
N ASN A 107 30.06 -5.95 -11.84
CA ASN A 107 29.05 -5.94 -10.78
C ASN A 107 27.95 -6.99 -10.94
N ALA A 108 28.28 -8.17 -11.48
CA ALA A 108 27.32 -9.24 -11.68
C ALA A 108 27.53 -10.41 -10.71
N MET A 109 26.42 -11.01 -10.30
CA MET A 109 26.41 -12.24 -9.51
C MET A 109 25.44 -13.24 -10.13
N LEU A 110 25.97 -14.30 -10.71
CA LEU A 110 25.21 -15.38 -11.35
C LEU A 110 25.36 -16.68 -10.54
N GLU A 111 24.26 -17.28 -10.14
CA GLU A 111 24.20 -18.59 -9.49
C GLU A 111 23.69 -19.64 -10.48
N ILE A 112 24.33 -20.81 -10.52
CA ILE A 112 23.87 -21.95 -11.31
C ILE A 112 22.98 -22.80 -10.40
N GLN A 113 21.67 -22.72 -10.56
CA GLN A 113 20.74 -23.43 -9.68
C GLN A 113 20.58 -24.89 -10.08
N ASP A 114 20.44 -25.15 -11.38
CA ASP A 114 20.32 -26.50 -11.90
C ASP A 114 21.04 -26.64 -13.24
N LEU A 115 21.78 -27.73 -13.39
CA LEU A 115 22.54 -28.06 -14.59
C LEU A 115 22.66 -29.58 -14.74
N ASN A 116 21.59 -30.19 -15.26
CA ASN A 116 21.49 -31.65 -15.39
C ASN A 116 20.79 -32.08 -16.68
N GLU A 117 20.91 -33.37 -17.00
CA GLU A 117 20.17 -34.06 -18.05
C GLU A 117 19.43 -35.24 -17.42
N GLU A 118 18.12 -35.31 -17.63
CA GLU A 118 17.29 -36.46 -17.23
C GLU A 118 17.64 -37.70 -18.07
N VAL A 119 17.88 -38.84 -17.42
CA VAL A 119 18.39 -40.05 -18.08
C VAL A 119 17.38 -40.65 -19.05
N GLU A 120 16.10 -40.72 -18.64
CA GLU A 120 15.03 -41.35 -19.42
C GLU A 120 14.53 -40.46 -20.57
N THR A 121 14.32 -39.17 -20.29
CA THR A 121 13.67 -38.25 -21.23
C THR A 121 14.66 -37.47 -22.10
N LYS A 122 15.96 -37.53 -21.77
CA LYS A 122 17.02 -36.71 -22.39
C LYS A 122 16.74 -35.21 -22.31
N LYS A 123 15.90 -34.78 -21.36
CA LYS A 123 15.60 -33.37 -21.11
C LYS A 123 16.80 -32.73 -20.45
N LYS A 124 17.25 -31.63 -21.03
CA LYS A 124 18.37 -30.82 -20.56
C LYS A 124 17.85 -29.66 -19.72
N ASN A 125 18.19 -29.62 -18.43
CA ASN A 125 17.82 -28.51 -17.54
C ASN A 125 19.05 -27.61 -17.31
N SER A 126 18.84 -26.31 -17.52
CA SER A 126 19.80 -25.22 -17.32
C SER A 126 19.06 -24.06 -16.67
N ILE A 127 19.12 -23.96 -15.34
CA ILE A 127 18.45 -22.93 -14.55
C ILE A 127 19.51 -22.08 -13.87
N PHE A 128 19.51 -20.79 -14.18
CA PHE A 128 20.41 -19.80 -13.62
C PHE A 128 19.63 -18.78 -12.81
N LYS A 129 20.28 -18.16 -11.82
CA LYS A 129 19.75 -17.02 -11.08
C LYS A 129 20.72 -15.85 -11.15
N LEU A 130 20.33 -14.78 -11.83
CA LEU A 130 21.10 -13.52 -11.87
C LEU A 130 20.61 -12.63 -10.73
N LEU A 131 21.45 -12.45 -9.71
CA LEU A 131 21.11 -11.69 -8.51
C LEU A 131 21.38 -10.19 -8.66
N SER A 132 22.36 -9.83 -9.49
CA SER A 132 22.72 -8.44 -9.81
C SER A 132 23.56 -8.39 -11.08
N GLY A 133 23.64 -7.20 -11.71
CA GLY A 133 24.53 -6.90 -12.84
C GLY A 133 23.92 -7.14 -14.21
N LYS A 134 24.75 -7.14 -15.27
CA LYS A 134 24.33 -7.39 -16.65
C LYS A 134 24.79 -8.76 -17.15
N LEU A 135 23.89 -9.49 -17.79
CA LEU A 135 24.10 -10.75 -18.50
C LEU A 135 23.72 -10.58 -19.96
N TRP A 136 24.57 -11.00 -20.87
CA TRP A 136 24.21 -11.28 -22.26
C TRP A 136 24.33 -12.77 -22.51
N ALA A 137 23.41 -13.37 -23.26
CA ALA A 137 23.49 -14.79 -23.56
C ALA A 137 22.98 -15.12 -24.97
N LYS A 138 23.65 -16.10 -25.58
CA LYS A 138 23.18 -16.84 -26.75
C LYS A 138 22.88 -18.26 -26.28
N ALA A 139 21.61 -18.58 -26.14
CA ALA A 139 21.15 -19.91 -25.73
C ALA A 139 20.80 -20.75 -26.95
N GLU A 140 21.39 -21.94 -27.05
CA GLU A 140 21.12 -22.85 -28.16
C GLU A 140 19.73 -23.48 -28.05
N ALA A 141 19.09 -23.71 -29.20
CA ALA A 141 17.76 -24.31 -29.24
C ALA A 141 17.82 -25.78 -28.80
N GLN A 142 17.09 -26.13 -27.73
CA GLN A 142 17.00 -27.51 -27.25
C GLN A 142 15.71 -28.20 -27.73
N LYS A 143 15.81 -29.50 -28.03
CA LYS A 143 14.65 -30.33 -28.45
C LYS A 143 13.67 -30.56 -27.29
N ALA A 144 14.19 -30.79 -26.09
CA ALA A 144 13.43 -30.99 -24.86
C ALA A 144 14.30 -30.59 -23.67
N GLY A 145 13.73 -29.84 -22.71
CA GLY A 145 14.50 -29.27 -21.61
C GLY A 145 14.03 -27.88 -21.20
N ASN A 146 14.60 -27.36 -20.11
CA ASN A 146 14.33 -26.01 -19.62
C ASN A 146 15.63 -25.20 -19.67
N PHE A 147 15.62 -24.07 -20.38
CA PHE A 147 16.63 -23.02 -20.20
C PHE A 147 15.95 -21.82 -19.54
N LYS A 148 16.30 -21.53 -18.29
CA LYS A 148 15.68 -20.46 -17.51
C LYS A 148 16.71 -19.56 -16.86
N VAL A 149 16.48 -18.25 -16.88
CA VAL A 149 17.23 -17.29 -16.07
C VAL A 149 16.25 -16.59 -15.13
N ALA A 150 16.33 -16.94 -13.85
CA ALA A 150 15.60 -16.28 -12.78
C ALA A 150 16.32 -14.98 -12.38
N THR A 151 15.54 -13.95 -12.12
CA THR A 151 15.97 -12.71 -11.47
C THR A 151 15.18 -12.56 -10.17
N PRO A 152 15.52 -11.60 -9.30
CA PRO A 152 14.70 -11.30 -8.14
C PRO A 152 13.25 -10.89 -8.45
N ALA A 153 12.94 -10.55 -9.70
CA ALA A 153 11.64 -10.04 -10.11
C ALA A 153 10.89 -10.93 -11.11
N ALA A 154 11.57 -11.67 -11.98
CA ALA A 154 10.92 -12.53 -12.98
C ALA A 154 11.78 -13.71 -13.40
N ILE A 155 11.14 -14.72 -13.99
CA ILE A 155 11.80 -15.87 -14.60
C ILE A 155 11.72 -15.73 -16.11
N ALA A 156 12.87 -15.70 -16.80
CA ALA A 156 12.94 -15.75 -18.25
C ALA A 156 13.09 -17.20 -18.73
N GLY A 157 12.07 -17.74 -19.40
CA GLY A 157 12.13 -18.99 -20.16
C GLY A 157 12.63 -18.74 -21.58
N ILE A 158 13.68 -19.44 -21.98
CA ILE A 158 14.45 -19.15 -23.19
C ILE A 158 14.48 -20.38 -24.09
N ARG A 159 14.32 -20.16 -25.41
CA ARG A 159 14.42 -21.23 -26.40
C ARG A 159 15.02 -20.71 -27.70
N GLY A 160 16.32 -20.94 -27.91
CA GLY A 160 17.00 -20.56 -29.15
C GLY A 160 17.03 -19.04 -29.36
N THR A 161 17.54 -18.31 -28.37
CA THR A 161 17.39 -16.85 -28.28
C THR A 161 18.73 -16.17 -27.99
N VAL A 162 18.96 -15.01 -28.59
CA VAL A 162 20.02 -14.06 -28.21
C VAL A 162 19.37 -12.94 -27.40
N PHE A 163 19.73 -12.83 -26.12
CA PHE A 163 19.05 -11.95 -25.19
C PHE A 163 20.01 -11.33 -24.16
N GLY A 164 19.56 -10.25 -23.52
CA GLY A 164 20.25 -9.57 -22.44
C GLY A 164 19.35 -9.45 -21.21
N ILE A 165 19.92 -9.51 -20.01
CA ILE A 165 19.21 -9.24 -18.77
C ILE A 165 20.05 -8.28 -17.93
N THR A 166 19.42 -7.24 -17.40
CA THR A 166 20.04 -6.38 -16.37
C THR A 166 19.27 -6.53 -15.07
N VAL A 167 19.98 -6.66 -13.96
CA VAL A 167 19.42 -6.62 -12.61
C VAL A 167 20.11 -5.50 -11.84
N ASN A 168 19.33 -4.49 -11.50
CA ASN A 168 19.77 -3.33 -10.75
C ASN A 168 19.88 -3.67 -9.25
N PRO A 169 20.61 -2.87 -8.45
CA PRO A 169 20.74 -3.10 -7.01
C PRO A 169 19.42 -3.07 -6.23
N ASP A 170 18.38 -2.46 -6.81
CA ASP A 170 17.02 -2.43 -6.25
C ASP A 170 16.19 -3.67 -6.62
N ASN A 171 16.80 -4.70 -7.25
CA ASN A 171 16.16 -5.92 -7.75
C ASN A 171 15.25 -5.74 -8.97
N SER A 172 15.09 -4.51 -9.48
CA SER A 172 14.45 -4.29 -10.78
C SER A 172 15.35 -4.79 -11.90
N GLY A 173 14.77 -5.07 -13.06
CA GLY A 173 15.55 -5.53 -14.18
C GLY A 173 14.86 -5.41 -15.51
N ASN A 174 15.64 -5.49 -16.57
CA ASN A 174 15.14 -5.47 -17.93
C ASN A 174 15.59 -6.72 -18.67
N ILE A 175 14.71 -7.33 -19.44
CA ILE A 175 15.00 -8.42 -20.37
C ILE A 175 14.95 -7.85 -21.79
N TYR A 176 16.04 -7.94 -22.54
CA TYR A 176 16.21 -7.43 -23.90
C TYR A 176 16.28 -8.63 -24.85
N VAL A 177 15.49 -8.63 -25.93
CA VAL A 177 15.48 -9.73 -26.91
C VAL A 177 16.04 -9.26 -28.24
N PHE A 178 17.21 -9.78 -28.63
CA PHE A 178 17.92 -9.39 -29.86
C PHE A 178 17.60 -10.30 -31.04
N GLU A 179 17.44 -11.60 -30.80
CA GLU A 179 17.01 -12.60 -31.80
C GLU A 179 16.21 -13.71 -31.10
N GLY A 180 15.11 -14.16 -31.70
CA GLY A 180 14.21 -15.17 -31.14
C GLY A 180 13.09 -14.57 -30.27
N GLU A 181 12.66 -15.31 -29.24
CA GLU A 181 11.67 -14.86 -28.26
C GLU A 181 12.06 -15.30 -26.84
N VAL A 182 11.57 -14.57 -25.84
CA VAL A 182 11.69 -14.96 -24.42
C VAL A 182 10.31 -14.96 -23.81
N GLU A 183 9.97 -16.02 -23.08
CA GLU A 183 8.76 -16.06 -22.27
C GLU A 183 9.10 -15.67 -20.83
N ALA A 184 8.67 -14.51 -20.37
CA ALA A 184 8.84 -14.07 -19.00
C ALA A 184 7.66 -14.53 -18.14
N PHE A 185 7.94 -14.97 -16.91
CA PHE A 185 6.95 -15.40 -15.93
C PHE A 185 7.14 -14.63 -14.62
N GLY A 186 6.02 -14.38 -13.94
CA GLY A 186 6.03 -13.96 -12.55
C GLY A 186 6.60 -15.06 -11.66
N LEU A 187 7.20 -14.68 -10.53
CA LEU A 187 7.82 -15.64 -9.61
C LEU A 187 6.82 -16.64 -9.02
N THR A 188 5.53 -16.28 -8.96
CA THR A 188 4.45 -17.14 -8.46
C THR A 188 3.65 -17.81 -9.60
N GLY A 189 4.07 -17.60 -10.86
CA GLY A 189 3.42 -18.15 -12.06
C GLY A 189 2.09 -17.48 -12.42
N GLU A 190 1.78 -16.36 -11.79
CA GLU A 190 0.53 -15.61 -11.88
C GLU A 190 0.35 -14.88 -13.22
N TRP A 191 1.45 -14.63 -13.93
CA TRP A 191 1.45 -14.11 -15.29
C TRP A 191 2.57 -14.76 -16.11
N ALA A 192 2.34 -14.81 -17.43
CA ALA A 192 3.32 -15.16 -18.43
C ALA A 192 3.23 -14.13 -19.57
N THR A 193 4.35 -13.76 -20.17
CA THR A 193 4.40 -12.77 -21.24
C THR A 193 5.51 -13.12 -22.22
N VAL A 194 5.14 -13.29 -23.49
CA VAL A 194 6.10 -13.53 -24.58
C VAL A 194 6.65 -12.19 -25.05
N ILE A 195 7.98 -12.09 -25.06
CA ILE A 195 8.75 -10.92 -25.46
C ILE A 195 9.40 -11.25 -26.81
N PRO A 196 8.90 -10.67 -27.91
CA PRO A 196 9.46 -10.93 -29.23
C PRO A 196 10.78 -10.18 -29.45
N THR A 197 11.51 -10.56 -30.50
CA THR A 197 12.71 -9.85 -30.98
C THR A 197 12.45 -8.34 -31.13
N GLY A 198 13.43 -7.52 -30.74
CA GLY A 198 13.37 -6.06 -30.84
C GLY A 198 12.65 -5.38 -29.69
N ARG A 199 12.25 -6.13 -28.65
CA ARG A 199 11.56 -5.59 -27.47
C ARG A 199 12.41 -5.68 -26.20
N VAL A 200 12.04 -4.83 -25.25
CA VAL A 200 12.54 -4.84 -23.87
C VAL A 200 11.37 -5.03 -22.93
N PHE A 201 11.51 -5.94 -21.99
CA PHE A 201 10.55 -6.18 -20.92
C PHE A 201 11.15 -5.68 -19.61
N ALA A 202 10.61 -4.57 -19.12
CA ALA A 202 11.03 -3.96 -17.87
C ALA A 202 10.21 -4.53 -16.70
N VAL A 203 10.89 -5.17 -15.77
CA VAL A 203 10.31 -5.81 -14.60
C VAL A 203 10.70 -4.99 -13.37
N SER A 204 9.70 -4.52 -12.62
CA SER A 204 9.95 -3.83 -11.36
C SER A 204 10.46 -4.83 -10.32
N SER A 205 11.08 -4.31 -9.26
CA SER A 205 11.59 -5.10 -8.14
C SER A 205 10.55 -5.93 -7.39
N GLU A 206 9.23 -5.72 -7.61
CA GLU A 206 8.17 -6.54 -6.98
C GLU A 206 7.70 -7.74 -7.81
N GLY A 207 8.20 -7.90 -9.04
CA GLY A 207 7.93 -9.08 -9.86
C GLY A 207 6.53 -9.19 -10.48
N GLY A 208 5.86 -8.06 -10.71
CA GLY A 208 4.62 -7.99 -11.47
C GLY A 208 4.81 -8.15 -12.99
N GLN A 209 3.69 -8.20 -13.74
CA GLN A 209 3.69 -8.28 -15.20
C GLN A 209 4.34 -6.99 -15.75
N GLY A 210 5.63 -7.10 -16.05
CA GLY A 210 6.47 -6.00 -16.52
C GLY A 210 5.93 -5.34 -17.79
N GLN A 211 6.56 -4.24 -18.20
CA GLN A 211 6.15 -3.51 -19.39
C GLN A 211 7.00 -3.88 -20.59
N ILE A 212 6.35 -4.25 -21.71
CA ILE A 212 7.02 -4.38 -23.00
C ILE A 212 7.11 -2.99 -23.65
N ARG A 213 8.32 -2.60 -24.03
CA ARG A 213 8.58 -1.45 -24.91
C ARG A 213 9.52 -1.81 -26.05
N GLU A 214 9.61 -0.93 -27.04
CA GLU A 214 10.59 -1.08 -28.13
C GLU A 214 12.03 -0.95 -27.60
N LEU A 215 12.92 -1.77 -28.15
CA LEU A 215 14.36 -1.64 -27.95
C LEU A 215 14.83 -0.42 -28.74
N THR A 216 15.36 0.58 -28.03
CA THR A 216 15.80 1.81 -28.67
C THR A 216 17.14 1.60 -29.40
N GLY A 217 17.39 2.39 -30.44
CA GLY A 217 18.65 2.31 -31.19
C GLY A 217 19.89 2.64 -30.32
N ASP A 218 19.74 3.48 -29.31
CA ASP A 218 20.84 3.83 -28.39
C ASP A 218 21.15 2.69 -27.42
N GLU A 219 20.13 2.00 -26.91
CA GLU A 219 20.32 0.79 -26.10
C GLU A 219 20.93 -0.34 -26.93
N LEU A 220 20.47 -0.54 -28.16
CA LEU A 220 21.07 -1.53 -29.05
C LEU A 220 22.55 -1.21 -29.31
N LYS A 221 22.91 0.07 -29.50
CA LYS A 221 24.31 0.49 -29.60
C LYS A 221 25.08 0.29 -28.30
N GLU A 222 24.48 0.53 -27.13
CA GLU A 222 25.10 0.27 -25.82
C GLU A 222 25.39 -1.23 -25.64
N TRP A 223 24.43 -2.10 -25.95
CA TRP A 223 24.61 -3.55 -25.89
C TRP A 223 25.63 -4.04 -26.91
N LYS A 224 25.60 -3.52 -28.14
CA LYS A 224 26.62 -3.80 -29.15
C LYS A 224 27.98 -3.32 -28.69
N LYS A 225 28.10 -2.12 -28.13
CA LYS A 225 29.37 -1.68 -27.54
C LYS A 225 29.83 -2.59 -26.41
N ASP A 226 28.92 -2.93 -25.50
CA ASP A 226 29.22 -3.73 -24.31
C ASP A 226 29.69 -5.16 -24.65
N PHE A 227 29.29 -5.73 -25.80
CA PHE A 227 29.53 -7.13 -26.16
C PHE A 227 30.16 -7.38 -27.55
N GLU A 228 30.15 -6.41 -28.48
CA GLU A 228 30.88 -6.38 -29.76
C GLU A 228 32.28 -5.70 -29.63
N GLU A 229 32.52 -4.75 -28.70
CA GLU A 229 33.91 -4.26 -28.42
C GLU A 229 34.83 -5.40 -27.91
N GLN A 230 34.27 -6.57 -27.59
CA GLN A 230 35.04 -7.76 -27.24
C GLN A 230 35.68 -8.45 -28.46
N ALA A 231 35.26 -8.14 -29.69
CA ALA A 231 35.89 -8.63 -30.91
C ALA A 231 37.04 -7.71 -31.40
N GLU A 232 37.04 -6.43 -31.03
CA GLU A 232 37.96 -5.42 -31.58
C GLU A 232 39.07 -4.93 -30.62
N GLU A 233 39.12 -5.38 -29.36
CA GLU A 233 40.26 -5.15 -28.44
C GLU A 233 41.56 -5.92 -28.84
N GLN A 234 41.74 -6.21 -30.13
CA GLN A 234 43.04 -6.47 -30.78
C GLN A 234 43.41 -5.41 -31.84
N GLY A 235 42.76 -4.24 -31.84
CA GLY A 235 43.09 -3.12 -32.72
C GLY A 235 43.27 -1.80 -31.96
N GLU A 236 44.47 -1.23 -32.10
CA GLU A 236 44.93 0.14 -31.81
C GLU A 236 43.84 1.24 -31.95
N GLY A 237 43.81 2.40 -31.30
CA GLY A 237 44.74 3.16 -30.48
C GLY A 237 44.35 4.66 -30.53
N LYS A 238 44.63 5.40 -29.46
CA LYS A 238 44.72 6.88 -29.30
C LYS A 238 43.47 7.77 -29.50
N GLY A 239 43.26 8.65 -28.51
CA GLY A 239 42.79 10.03 -28.74
C GLY A 239 41.81 10.59 -27.69
N GLU A 240 42.33 11.48 -26.84
CA GLU A 240 41.70 12.55 -26.04
C GLU A 240 40.40 13.18 -26.64
N GLU A 241 39.44 13.80 -25.93
CA GLU A 241 39.57 14.82 -24.87
C GLU A 241 38.19 15.20 -24.20
N LYS A 242 38.28 15.58 -22.91
CA LYS A 242 37.53 16.56 -22.08
C LYS A 242 35.98 16.72 -22.03
N LYS A 243 35.54 16.75 -20.76
CA LYS A 243 34.27 17.19 -20.16
C LYS A 243 34.10 18.72 -20.18
N GLU A 244 32.84 19.17 -20.25
CA GLU A 244 32.32 20.30 -19.46
C GLU A 244 30.82 20.12 -19.16
N LYS A 245 30.43 20.17 -17.88
CA LYS A 245 29.04 20.21 -17.39
C LYS A 245 28.76 21.63 -16.87
N LYS A 246 27.71 22.29 -17.36
CA LYS A 246 27.15 23.50 -16.75
C LYS A 246 25.97 23.13 -15.85
N GLU A 247 26.08 23.49 -14.57
CA GLU A 247 25.01 23.49 -13.58
C GLU A 247 23.92 24.53 -13.95
N GLN A 248 22.65 24.15 -13.83
CA GLN A 248 21.53 25.10 -13.75
C GLN A 248 20.88 25.03 -12.36
N LYS A 249 20.71 26.20 -11.74
CA LYS A 249 20.02 26.41 -10.46
C LYS A 249 18.49 26.26 -10.65
N PRO A 250 17.74 25.76 -9.65
CA PRO A 250 16.30 25.59 -9.79
C PRO A 250 15.58 26.94 -9.68
N VAL A 251 14.67 27.19 -10.63
CA VAL A 251 13.70 28.29 -10.63
C VAL A 251 12.57 27.94 -9.66
N LYS A 252 12.21 28.89 -8.78
CA LYS A 252 11.02 28.79 -7.93
C LYS A 252 9.78 29.14 -8.74
N THR A 253 8.85 28.21 -8.88
CA THR A 253 7.49 28.49 -9.38
C THR A 253 6.48 28.17 -8.28
N LYS A 254 5.59 29.12 -7.98
CA LYS A 254 4.41 28.94 -7.11
C LYS A 254 3.44 27.99 -7.82
N GLY A 255 3.43 26.70 -7.45
CA GLY A 255 2.57 25.69 -8.06
C GLY A 255 1.16 25.65 -7.46
N LEU A 256 0.14 25.68 -8.33
CA LEU A 256 -1.10 24.92 -8.10
C LEU A 256 -0.69 23.46 -7.85
N GLY A 257 -1.25 22.80 -6.83
CA GLY A 257 -1.09 21.36 -6.66
C GLY A 257 -1.91 20.63 -7.73
N LEU A 258 -1.23 19.85 -8.57
CA LEU A 258 -1.80 19.15 -9.71
C LEU A 258 -1.44 17.67 -9.58
N ASP A 259 -2.41 16.86 -9.16
CA ASP A 259 -2.26 15.40 -9.05
C ASP A 259 -3.03 14.72 -10.19
N GLY A 260 -2.49 13.62 -10.73
CA GLY A 260 -3.14 12.78 -11.72
C GLY A 260 -2.82 11.29 -11.54
N VAL A 261 -3.55 10.45 -12.26
CA VAL A 261 -3.47 8.99 -12.13
C VAL A 261 -3.46 8.39 -13.54
N ILE A 262 -2.43 7.60 -13.86
CA ILE A 262 -2.37 6.78 -15.08
C ILE A 262 -2.34 5.32 -14.64
N GLY A 263 -3.24 4.49 -15.16
CA GLY A 263 -3.28 3.07 -14.80
C GLY A 263 -4.32 2.29 -15.60
N ALA A 264 -4.29 0.97 -15.47
CA ALA A 264 -5.35 0.11 -15.98
C ALA A 264 -6.44 -0.03 -14.90
N VAL A 265 -7.70 0.15 -15.29
CA VAL A 265 -8.87 0.00 -14.44
C VAL A 265 -9.78 -1.08 -15.01
N ASN A 266 -10.33 -1.92 -14.15
CA ASN A 266 -11.34 -2.89 -14.55
C ASN A 266 -12.72 -2.24 -14.35
N LEU A 267 -13.45 -2.01 -15.44
CA LEU A 267 -14.81 -1.47 -15.43
C LEU A 267 -15.74 -2.53 -16.02
N ASP A 268 -16.69 -3.02 -15.24
CA ASP A 268 -17.69 -4.01 -15.65
C ASP A 268 -17.08 -5.30 -16.25
N GLY A 269 -15.96 -5.76 -15.69
CA GLY A 269 -15.27 -6.97 -16.15
C GLY A 269 -14.41 -6.76 -17.40
N LYS A 270 -14.30 -5.53 -17.91
CA LYS A 270 -13.43 -5.17 -19.04
C LYS A 270 -12.28 -4.29 -18.58
N MET A 271 -11.08 -4.57 -19.09
CA MET A 271 -9.91 -3.77 -18.80
C MET A 271 -9.88 -2.52 -19.68
N TYR A 272 -9.71 -1.37 -19.04
CA TYR A 272 -9.48 -0.09 -19.71
C TYR A 272 -8.18 0.54 -19.21
N TYR A 273 -7.47 1.21 -20.09
CA TYR A 273 -6.43 2.16 -19.74
C TYR A 273 -7.06 3.50 -19.39
N ARG A 274 -6.59 4.15 -18.32
CA ARG A 274 -7.12 5.41 -17.83
C ARG A 274 -6.00 6.40 -17.57
N VAL A 275 -6.20 7.65 -18.00
CA VAL A 275 -5.41 8.82 -17.62
C VAL A 275 -6.38 9.81 -16.98
N ALA A 276 -6.13 10.19 -15.73
CA ALA A 276 -6.96 11.13 -14.99
C ALA A 276 -6.15 12.33 -14.51
N PHE A 277 -6.69 13.52 -14.70
CA PHE A 277 -6.16 14.79 -14.22
C PHE A 277 -7.12 15.38 -13.17
N GLN A 278 -6.64 15.63 -11.95
CA GLN A 278 -7.49 15.95 -10.80
C GLN A 278 -7.15 17.31 -10.15
N PRO A 279 -7.40 18.44 -10.84
CA PRO A 279 -7.08 19.75 -10.30
C PRO A 279 -8.04 20.13 -9.16
N ILE A 280 -7.52 20.83 -8.15
CA ILE A 280 -8.32 21.49 -7.11
C ILE A 280 -8.30 22.99 -7.37
N LEU A 281 -9.43 23.51 -7.85
CA LEU A 281 -9.65 24.93 -8.12
C LEU A 281 -10.19 25.60 -6.85
N LYS A 282 -9.64 26.77 -6.49
CA LYS A 282 -10.07 27.56 -5.31
C LYS A 282 -10.45 28.97 -5.73
N PHE A 283 -11.69 29.36 -5.47
CA PHE A 283 -12.23 30.68 -5.77
C PHE A 283 -12.92 31.26 -4.53
N GLY A 284 -12.16 32.01 -3.72
CA GLY A 284 -12.64 32.47 -2.41
C GLY A 284 -12.94 31.29 -1.50
N LYS A 285 -14.18 31.18 -1.01
CA LYS A 285 -14.66 30.06 -0.19
C LYS A 285 -15.00 28.81 -1.00
N LEU A 286 -15.20 28.94 -2.31
CA LEU A 286 -15.55 27.81 -3.17
C LEU A 286 -14.29 27.00 -3.52
N LYS A 287 -14.36 25.69 -3.37
CA LYS A 287 -13.38 24.74 -3.87
C LYS A 287 -14.06 23.73 -4.78
N ALA A 288 -13.48 23.49 -5.94
CA ALA A 288 -13.94 22.45 -6.87
C ALA A 288 -12.77 21.54 -7.19
N ALA A 289 -12.87 20.27 -6.81
CA ALA A 289 -11.95 19.23 -7.21
C ALA A 289 -12.57 18.48 -8.40
N LEU A 290 -11.84 18.41 -9.51
CA LEU A 290 -12.31 17.76 -10.73
C LEU A 290 -11.63 16.40 -10.91
N ASN A 291 -12.20 15.55 -11.76
CA ASN A 291 -11.62 14.31 -12.23
C ASN A 291 -11.80 14.22 -13.75
N LEU A 292 -10.88 14.86 -14.45
CA LEU A 292 -10.83 14.88 -15.91
C LEU A 292 -10.12 13.60 -16.37
N ALA A 293 -10.89 12.54 -16.58
CA ALA A 293 -10.36 11.23 -16.92
C ALA A 293 -10.70 10.82 -18.36
N ILE A 294 -9.71 10.35 -19.09
CA ILE A 294 -9.85 9.68 -20.39
C ILE A 294 -9.60 8.20 -20.14
N THR A 295 -10.55 7.37 -20.55
CA THR A 295 -10.50 5.92 -20.36
C THR A 295 -10.71 5.23 -21.72
N TRP A 296 -9.90 4.24 -22.09
CA TRP A 296 -9.98 3.57 -23.39
C TRP A 296 -9.58 2.09 -23.30
N ASN A 297 -10.11 1.25 -24.19
CA ASN A 297 -9.74 -0.16 -24.34
C ASN A 297 -9.56 -0.50 -25.83
N ASP A 298 -9.50 -1.79 -26.13
CA ASP A 298 -9.43 -2.36 -27.48
C ASP A 298 -10.64 -1.99 -28.36
N THR A 299 -11.80 -1.71 -27.76
CA THR A 299 -13.00 -1.25 -28.45
C THR A 299 -13.05 0.27 -28.69
N GLY A 300 -12.08 1.03 -28.15
CA GLY A 300 -11.95 2.48 -28.33
C GLY A 300 -11.99 3.26 -27.02
N ILE A 301 -12.11 4.59 -27.12
CA ILE A 301 -12.32 5.45 -25.94
C ILE A 301 -13.71 5.16 -25.37
N LYS A 302 -13.79 4.99 -24.04
CA LYS A 302 -15.06 4.86 -23.32
C LYS A 302 -15.78 6.20 -23.38
N TRP A 303 -16.70 6.32 -24.32
CA TRP A 303 -17.65 7.43 -24.43
C TRP A 303 -18.99 6.98 -23.87
N ASP A 304 -19.11 6.90 -22.55
CA ASP A 304 -20.44 6.75 -21.96
C ASP A 304 -21.03 8.14 -21.72
N ASN A 305 -22.22 8.36 -22.27
CA ASN A 305 -22.98 9.61 -22.18
C ASN A 305 -24.06 9.49 -21.10
N THR A 306 -23.74 8.86 -19.97
CA THR A 306 -24.68 8.71 -18.86
C THR A 306 -24.55 9.87 -17.88
N VAL A 307 -25.59 10.14 -17.10
CA VAL A 307 -25.56 11.16 -16.04
C VAL A 307 -24.44 10.86 -15.03
N ASP A 308 -24.17 9.58 -14.76
CA ASP A 308 -23.12 9.14 -13.84
C ASP A 308 -21.71 9.49 -14.36
N ASP A 309 -21.48 9.45 -15.68
CA ASP A 309 -20.20 9.86 -16.26
C ASP A 309 -19.97 11.37 -16.16
N TYR A 310 -21.01 12.19 -16.33
CA TYR A 310 -20.91 13.64 -16.12
C TYR A 310 -20.64 13.99 -14.66
N LEU A 311 -21.26 13.25 -13.73
CA LEU A 311 -21.02 13.38 -12.31
C LEU A 311 -19.57 13.01 -11.96
N ASN A 312 -19.00 11.98 -12.60
CA ASN A 312 -17.60 11.58 -12.38
C ASN A 312 -16.54 12.63 -12.72
N LEU A 313 -16.87 13.70 -13.47
CA LEU A 313 -15.96 14.84 -13.67
C LEU A 313 -15.73 15.64 -12.40
N LEU A 314 -16.59 15.54 -11.40
CA LEU A 314 -16.50 16.27 -10.14
C LEU A 314 -16.09 15.29 -9.02
N LEU A 315 -14.91 15.49 -8.44
CA LEU A 315 -14.52 14.80 -7.20
C LEU A 315 -15.31 15.35 -6.02
N TYR A 316 -15.27 16.67 -5.86
CA TYR A 316 -16.14 17.35 -4.92
C TYR A 316 -16.29 18.83 -5.28
N LEU A 317 -17.43 19.38 -4.88
CA LEU A 317 -17.66 20.81 -4.78
C LEU A 317 -17.85 21.15 -3.31
N GLN A 318 -17.08 22.09 -2.79
CA GLN A 318 -17.11 22.48 -1.38
C GLN A 318 -17.24 24.00 -1.25
N TRP A 319 -18.06 24.45 -0.33
CA TRP A 319 -18.15 25.85 0.08
C TRP A 319 -17.71 26.01 1.53
N ALA A 320 -16.73 26.88 1.76
CA ALA A 320 -16.10 27.17 3.04
C ALA A 320 -15.35 25.96 3.65
N GLU A 321 -14.65 26.17 4.76
CA GLU A 321 -14.13 25.07 5.57
C GLU A 321 -15.17 24.63 6.61
N LYS A 322 -15.08 23.37 7.05
CA LYS A 322 -15.98 22.84 8.08
C LYS A 322 -15.89 23.68 9.36
N GLY A 323 -17.04 24.08 9.89
CA GLY A 323 -17.16 24.97 11.05
C GLY A 323 -17.15 26.47 10.73
N GLU A 324 -16.96 26.88 9.46
CA GLU A 324 -17.16 28.28 9.06
C GLU A 324 -18.65 28.63 8.94
N ARG A 325 -19.02 29.76 9.53
CA ARG A 325 -20.40 30.28 9.49
C ARG A 325 -20.67 31.11 8.23
N PRO A 326 -21.93 31.18 7.76
CA PRO A 326 -23.11 30.44 8.26
C PRO A 326 -23.38 29.12 7.54
N LEU A 327 -22.65 28.85 6.46
CA LEU A 327 -22.91 27.73 5.56
C LEU A 327 -21.58 27.05 5.23
N TYR A 328 -21.57 25.75 5.42
CA TYR A 328 -20.59 24.85 4.84
C TYR A 328 -21.35 23.76 4.08
N PHE A 329 -20.87 23.41 2.89
CA PHE A 329 -21.32 22.19 2.25
C PHE A 329 -20.18 21.55 1.48
N ARG A 330 -20.29 20.23 1.29
CA ARG A 330 -19.45 19.45 0.40
C ARG A 330 -20.29 18.43 -0.33
N PHE A 331 -20.28 18.48 -1.65
CA PHE A 331 -20.98 17.56 -2.55
C PHE A 331 -19.96 16.73 -3.33
N GLY A 332 -20.10 15.40 -3.37
CA GLY A 332 -19.18 14.46 -4.01
C GLY A 332 -18.49 13.53 -3.01
N ASN A 333 -17.16 13.45 -3.06
CA ASN A 333 -16.36 12.63 -2.16
C ASN A 333 -16.40 13.18 -0.73
N LEU A 334 -16.86 12.35 0.20
CA LEU A 334 -16.78 12.58 1.64
C LEU A 334 -15.63 11.74 2.19
N ASP A 335 -14.66 12.38 2.82
CA ASP A 335 -13.42 11.76 3.33
C ASP A 335 -13.27 11.87 4.85
N ASN A 336 -14.05 12.73 5.51
CA ASN A 336 -13.97 12.95 6.96
C ASN A 336 -15.27 13.55 7.55
N ALA A 337 -16.44 13.09 7.11
CA ALA A 337 -17.72 13.61 7.60
C ALA A 337 -17.94 13.21 9.08
N THR A 338 -18.36 14.17 9.90
CA THR A 338 -18.51 13.97 11.36
C THR A 338 -19.70 14.79 11.86
N LEU A 339 -20.53 14.21 12.72
CA LEU A 339 -21.63 14.93 13.36
C LEU A 339 -21.31 15.18 14.84
N GLY A 340 -21.56 16.41 15.31
CA GLY A 340 -21.36 16.80 16.71
C GLY A 340 -19.97 16.48 17.23
N ASN A 341 -19.90 15.76 18.35
CA ASN A 341 -18.61 15.35 18.92
C ASN A 341 -18.03 14.07 18.30
N GLY A 342 -18.74 13.44 17.37
CA GLY A 342 -18.31 12.22 16.72
C GLY A 342 -18.55 10.95 17.56
N TYR A 343 -19.64 10.89 18.32
CA TYR A 343 -20.01 9.68 19.07
C TYR A 343 -20.77 8.65 18.21
N ILE A 344 -21.51 9.13 17.19
CA ILE A 344 -22.29 8.30 16.27
C ILE A 344 -21.61 8.24 14.88
N VAL A 345 -21.40 9.41 14.26
CA VAL A 345 -20.73 9.55 12.96
C VAL A 345 -19.40 10.25 13.17
N ASN A 346 -18.29 9.58 12.88
CA ASN A 346 -16.95 10.12 13.10
C ASN A 346 -16.00 9.74 11.97
N GLY A 347 -15.56 10.75 11.21
CA GLY A 347 -14.68 10.58 10.07
C GLY A 347 -15.25 9.67 8.98
N TYR A 348 -16.56 9.65 8.81
CA TYR A 348 -17.25 8.87 7.79
C TYR A 348 -16.75 9.23 6.38
N SER A 349 -16.57 8.20 5.57
CA SER A 349 -16.10 8.29 4.19
C SER A 349 -16.97 7.45 3.27
N ASN A 350 -17.38 8.02 2.13
CA ASN A 350 -18.10 7.30 1.08
C ASN A 350 -17.17 6.76 -0.02
N LEU A 351 -15.85 6.86 0.19
CA LEU A 351 -14.82 6.39 -0.73
C LEU A 351 -14.59 4.89 -0.55
N THR A 352 -15.15 4.07 -1.45
CA THR A 352 -14.93 2.61 -1.46
C THR A 352 -13.92 2.20 -2.53
N LEU A 353 -13.26 1.06 -2.34
CA LEU A 353 -12.39 0.47 -3.36
C LEU A 353 -13.15 0.18 -4.66
N ALA A 354 -14.40 -0.27 -4.55
CA ALA A 354 -15.30 -0.47 -5.68
C ALA A 354 -15.58 0.85 -6.43
N ALA A 355 -15.77 1.96 -5.71
CA ALA A 355 -15.96 3.27 -6.33
C ALA A 355 -14.68 3.85 -6.97
N MET A 356 -13.51 3.47 -6.46
CA MET A 356 -12.23 3.85 -7.05
C MET A 356 -11.90 3.04 -8.31
N GLN A 357 -12.30 1.76 -8.36
CA GLN A 357 -11.97 0.84 -9.46
C GLN A 357 -13.06 0.77 -10.54
N GLY A 358 -14.34 0.72 -10.15
CA GLY A 358 -15.49 0.45 -11.03
C GLY A 358 -16.08 1.67 -11.74
N GLY A 359 -15.47 2.85 -11.59
CA GLY A 359 -15.90 4.06 -12.29
C GLY A 359 -17.23 4.66 -11.81
N TYR A 360 -17.94 4.02 -10.87
CA TYR A 360 -19.12 4.59 -10.20
C TYR A 360 -18.71 5.26 -8.90
N ARG A 361 -19.06 6.54 -8.69
CA ARG A 361 -18.76 7.25 -7.44
C ARG A 361 -20.03 7.69 -6.75
N ALA A 362 -20.13 7.37 -5.46
CA ALA A 362 -21.21 7.86 -4.63
C ALA A 362 -21.10 9.39 -4.47
N MET A 363 -22.18 10.10 -4.84
CA MET A 363 -22.23 11.55 -4.71
C MET A 363 -22.77 11.94 -3.35
N GLY A 364 -21.89 11.97 -2.37
CA GLY A 364 -22.24 12.31 -1.01
C GLY A 364 -22.54 13.79 -0.83
N LEU A 365 -23.24 14.12 0.25
CA LEU A 365 -23.50 15.49 0.65
C LEU A 365 -23.24 15.63 2.15
N GLU A 366 -22.36 16.54 2.50
CA GLU A 366 -22.27 17.12 3.82
C GLU A 366 -22.81 18.55 3.75
N PHE A 367 -23.73 18.90 4.64
CA PHE A 367 -24.38 20.20 4.62
C PHE A 367 -24.62 20.69 6.04
N ASP A 368 -24.01 21.84 6.36
CA ASP A 368 -24.03 22.46 7.68
C ASP A 368 -24.52 23.90 7.57
N LEU A 369 -25.53 24.23 8.36
CA LEU A 369 -25.94 25.61 8.60
C LEU A 369 -25.66 25.95 10.06
N ASP A 370 -24.83 26.96 10.30
CA ASP A 370 -24.44 27.40 11.65
C ASP A 370 -24.70 28.90 11.85
N PHE A 371 -25.78 29.20 12.57
CA PHE A 371 -26.14 30.56 12.99
C PHE A 371 -25.78 30.79 14.46
N LYS A 372 -25.87 32.05 14.92
CA LYS A 372 -25.50 32.43 16.29
C LYS A 372 -26.19 31.57 17.36
N GLY A 373 -27.50 31.35 17.22
CA GLY A 373 -28.32 30.64 18.21
C GLY A 373 -28.43 29.12 18.03
N GLY A 374 -27.93 28.56 16.93
CA GLY A 374 -28.12 27.16 16.60
C GLY A 374 -27.97 26.89 15.11
N GLY A 375 -28.22 25.65 14.71
CA GLY A 375 -27.96 25.21 13.37
C GLY A 375 -28.32 23.75 13.14
N VAL A 376 -27.89 23.23 12.00
CA VAL A 376 -28.04 21.83 11.63
C VAL A 376 -26.77 21.35 10.93
N GLU A 377 -26.36 20.13 11.23
CA GLU A 377 -25.32 19.40 10.51
C GLU A 377 -25.97 18.19 9.83
N SER A 378 -25.51 17.80 8.66
CA SER A 378 -26.04 16.63 7.97
C SER A 378 -25.01 15.96 7.08
N VAL A 379 -25.18 14.65 6.90
CA VAL A 379 -24.36 13.81 6.04
C VAL A 379 -25.25 12.81 5.29
N ILE A 380 -25.01 12.64 3.99
CA ILE A 380 -25.67 11.66 3.13
C ILE A 380 -24.59 11.01 2.28
N ASN A 381 -24.53 9.68 2.23
CA ASN A 381 -23.48 8.98 1.50
C ASN A 381 -23.59 9.11 -0.03
N ASN A 382 -24.82 9.10 -0.53
CA ASN A 382 -25.14 9.27 -1.93
C ASN A 382 -26.50 9.96 -2.07
N VAL A 383 -26.54 11.17 -2.62
CA VAL A 383 -27.77 11.95 -2.79
C VAL A 383 -28.74 11.29 -3.78
N PHE A 384 -28.24 10.55 -4.75
CA PHE A 384 -29.06 9.90 -5.78
C PHE A 384 -29.58 8.53 -5.37
N SER A 385 -28.93 7.88 -4.39
CA SER A 385 -29.31 6.57 -3.87
C SER A 385 -28.92 6.48 -2.39
N PRO A 386 -29.61 7.23 -1.52
CA PRO A 386 -29.22 7.37 -0.12
C PRO A 386 -29.41 6.05 0.62
N SER A 387 -28.34 5.57 1.24
CA SER A 387 -28.43 4.45 2.19
C SER A 387 -28.01 4.90 3.58
N VAL A 388 -26.87 5.60 3.70
CA VAL A 388 -26.41 6.18 4.97
C VAL A 388 -26.77 7.66 5.02
N CYS A 389 -27.57 8.02 6.02
CA CYS A 389 -28.03 9.37 6.28
C CYS A 389 -27.80 9.74 7.73
N GLY A 390 -27.38 10.97 7.99
CA GLY A 390 -27.21 11.53 9.32
C GLY A 390 -27.66 12.97 9.37
N ILE A 391 -28.36 13.35 10.46
CA ILE A 391 -28.78 14.72 10.72
C ILE A 391 -28.60 15.05 12.18
N ARG A 392 -28.20 16.28 12.46
CA ARG A 392 -28.02 16.80 13.81
C ARG A 392 -28.45 18.26 13.90
N PRO A 393 -29.71 18.57 14.25
CA PRO A 393 -30.06 19.89 14.76
C PRO A 393 -29.34 20.17 16.08
N PHE A 394 -28.90 21.41 16.28
CA PHE A 394 -28.28 21.86 17.51
C PHE A 394 -28.68 23.30 17.86
N PHE A 395 -28.64 23.62 19.15
CA PHE A 395 -28.99 24.93 19.68
C PHE A 395 -27.93 25.43 20.66
N ARG A 396 -27.77 26.75 20.73
CA ARG A 396 -26.88 27.47 21.65
C ARG A 396 -27.70 28.33 22.59
N PRO A 397 -28.23 27.76 23.69
CA PRO A 397 -29.20 28.44 24.54
C PRO A 397 -28.59 29.67 25.24
N LEU A 398 -27.26 29.68 25.41
CA LEU A 398 -26.52 30.73 26.11
C LEU A 398 -25.75 31.64 25.15
N CYS A 399 -26.14 31.74 23.88
CA CYS A 399 -25.47 32.55 22.84
C CYS A 399 -25.38 34.06 23.13
N MET A 400 -26.02 34.55 24.21
CA MET A 400 -25.93 35.92 24.71
C MET A 400 -25.01 36.07 25.94
N VAL A 401 -24.59 34.97 26.56
CA VAL A 401 -23.70 34.96 27.73
C VAL A 401 -22.26 34.88 27.23
N PRO A 402 -21.41 35.92 27.40
CA PRO A 402 -20.08 35.97 26.77
C PRO A 402 -19.15 34.78 27.06
N ILE A 403 -19.31 34.12 28.21
CA ILE A 403 -18.48 32.97 28.62
C ILE A 403 -19.06 31.64 28.09
N LEU A 404 -20.37 31.58 27.85
CA LEU A 404 -21.09 30.35 27.45
C LEU A 404 -21.74 30.47 26.07
N GLU A 405 -21.35 31.48 25.28
CA GLU A 405 -21.96 31.76 23.98
C GLU A 405 -21.81 30.63 22.96
N ARG A 406 -20.87 29.72 23.21
CA ARG A 406 -20.58 28.53 22.40
C ARG A 406 -21.03 27.22 23.05
N PHE A 407 -21.75 27.26 24.18
CA PHE A 407 -22.38 26.07 24.73
C PHE A 407 -23.43 25.56 23.74
N VAL A 408 -23.26 24.31 23.30
CA VAL A 408 -24.11 23.65 22.31
C VAL A 408 -24.78 22.45 22.96
N ILE A 409 -26.05 22.25 22.63
CA ILE A 409 -26.76 20.99 22.81
C ILE A 409 -27.28 20.56 21.44
N GLY A 410 -27.08 19.30 21.07
CA GLY A 410 -27.55 18.70 19.83
C GLY A 410 -28.32 17.41 20.06
N ALA A 411 -29.11 17.06 19.06
CA ALA A 411 -29.71 15.74 18.94
C ALA A 411 -29.35 15.19 17.57
N SER A 412 -28.84 13.98 17.50
CA SER A 412 -28.37 13.34 16.27
C SER A 412 -29.21 12.12 15.95
N LEU A 413 -29.50 11.90 14.67
CA LEU A 413 -30.03 10.66 14.13
C LEU A 413 -29.16 10.26 12.94
N ALA A 414 -28.62 9.05 12.96
CA ALA A 414 -27.93 8.45 11.82
C ALA A 414 -28.53 7.08 11.51
N THR A 415 -28.65 6.76 10.23
CA THR A 415 -29.25 5.50 9.77
C THR A 415 -28.53 4.94 8.56
N ASP A 416 -28.49 3.61 8.45
CA ASP A 416 -28.26 2.88 7.21
C ASP A 416 -29.55 2.16 6.82
N LEU A 417 -30.14 2.56 5.69
CA LEU A 417 -31.37 1.99 5.14
C LEU A 417 -31.13 0.64 4.45
N VAL A 418 -29.89 0.34 4.05
CA VAL A 418 -29.50 -0.90 3.34
C VAL A 418 -28.16 -1.42 3.86
N THR A 419 -28.24 -2.35 4.81
CA THR A 419 -27.10 -3.11 5.34
C THR A 419 -26.85 -4.39 4.51
N GLY A 420 -25.58 -4.78 4.36
CA GLY A 420 -25.15 -6.10 3.85
C GLY A 420 -24.39 -6.16 2.51
N PRO A 421 -23.44 -7.09 2.33
CA PRO A 421 -22.89 -7.45 1.03
C PRO A 421 -23.86 -8.36 0.25
N ILE A 422 -23.88 -8.24 -1.08
CA ILE A 422 -24.59 -9.19 -1.95
C ILE A 422 -23.80 -10.50 -1.96
N ILE A 423 -24.19 -11.48 -1.13
CA ILE A 423 -23.64 -12.84 -1.17
C ILE A 423 -24.52 -13.67 -2.11
N ALA A 424 -23.95 -14.23 -3.16
CA ALA A 424 -24.64 -14.90 -4.27
C ALA A 424 -25.46 -16.16 -3.92
N THR A 425 -25.60 -16.51 -2.63
CA THR A 425 -26.20 -17.77 -2.20
C THR A 425 -27.22 -17.70 -1.05
N ALA A 426 -27.52 -16.51 -0.50
CA ALA A 426 -28.65 -16.36 0.43
C ALA A 426 -29.12 -14.89 0.54
N THR A 427 -30.40 -14.65 0.25
CA THR A 427 -31.08 -13.38 0.51
C THR A 427 -31.51 -13.35 1.97
N VAL A 428 -30.60 -13.04 2.89
CA VAL A 428 -30.99 -12.51 4.21
C VAL A 428 -30.91 -10.99 4.08
N PRO A 429 -32.03 -10.25 4.04
CA PRO A 429 -31.97 -8.79 4.10
C PRO A 429 -31.36 -8.44 5.46
N GLU A 430 -30.15 -7.90 5.49
CA GLU A 430 -29.60 -7.43 6.76
C GLU A 430 -30.44 -6.25 7.25
N PRO A 431 -30.72 -6.15 8.56
CA PRO A 431 -31.67 -5.20 9.09
C PRO A 431 -31.09 -3.79 9.10
N SER A 432 -31.86 -2.81 8.62
CA SER A 432 -31.52 -1.40 8.68
C SER A 432 -31.03 -0.97 10.07
N VAL A 433 -30.03 -0.09 10.12
CA VAL A 433 -29.45 0.38 11.39
C VAL A 433 -29.90 1.82 11.65
N GLN A 434 -30.24 2.11 12.91
CA GLN A 434 -30.60 3.46 13.38
C GLN A 434 -29.88 3.75 14.69
N ILE A 435 -29.30 4.95 14.78
CA ILE A 435 -28.66 5.43 16.00
C ILE A 435 -29.18 6.84 16.25
N TYR A 436 -29.84 7.03 17.38
CA TYR A 436 -30.18 8.36 17.86
C TYR A 436 -29.39 8.67 19.12
N GLY A 437 -29.08 9.94 19.31
CA GLY A 437 -28.35 10.38 20.48
C GLY A 437 -28.52 11.86 20.75
N VAL A 438 -28.07 12.26 21.92
CA VAL A 438 -27.99 13.64 22.35
C VAL A 438 -26.54 13.95 22.70
N ASP A 439 -26.13 15.17 22.42
CA ASP A 439 -24.79 15.62 22.73
C ASP A 439 -24.81 17.04 23.28
N MET A 440 -23.78 17.36 24.04
CA MET A 440 -23.51 18.72 24.47
C MET A 440 -22.01 18.98 24.47
N SER A 441 -21.64 20.23 24.24
CA SER A 441 -20.25 20.65 24.37
C SER A 441 -20.14 22.12 24.73
N THR A 442 -19.08 22.47 25.45
CA THR A 442 -18.70 23.86 25.68
C THR A 442 -17.19 24.03 25.61
N PRO A 443 -16.69 25.05 24.89
CA PRO A 443 -15.29 25.43 24.99
C PRO A 443 -15.02 26.01 26.38
N ILE A 444 -14.21 25.31 27.18
CA ILE A 444 -13.72 25.81 28.47
C ILE A 444 -12.62 26.84 28.23
N VAL A 445 -11.72 26.55 27.28
CA VAL A 445 -10.63 27.44 26.86
C VAL A 445 -10.54 27.44 25.34
N GLY A 446 -11.38 28.25 24.69
CA GLY A 446 -11.39 28.38 23.23
C GLY A 446 -11.39 27.03 22.51
N LYS A 447 -10.49 26.85 21.55
CA LYS A 447 -10.28 25.54 20.88
C LYS A 447 -9.31 24.61 21.61
N TRP A 448 -8.64 25.08 22.66
CA TRP A 448 -7.60 24.33 23.38
C TRP A 448 -8.18 23.31 24.34
N CYS A 449 -9.37 23.56 24.86
CA CYS A 449 -10.07 22.64 25.75
C CYS A 449 -11.57 22.82 25.61
N ILE A 450 -12.23 21.77 25.12
CA ILE A 450 -13.66 21.66 24.93
C ILE A 450 -14.12 20.47 25.77
N TRP A 451 -14.97 20.73 26.75
CA TRP A 451 -15.68 19.67 27.44
C TRP A 451 -16.85 19.20 26.57
N PHE A 452 -17.11 17.90 26.56
CA PHE A 452 -18.26 17.33 25.89
C PHE A 452 -18.87 16.16 26.65
N ALA A 453 -20.14 15.90 26.37
CA ALA A 453 -20.84 14.72 26.79
C ALA A 453 -21.77 14.26 25.66
N ASP A 454 -21.82 12.96 25.44
CA ASP A 454 -22.60 12.31 24.40
C ASP A 454 -23.35 11.13 25.01
N ALA A 455 -24.56 10.86 24.53
CA ALA A 455 -25.32 9.66 24.84
C ALA A 455 -26.06 9.20 23.59
N ALA A 456 -26.06 7.90 23.31
CA ALA A 456 -26.72 7.36 22.13
C ALA A 456 -27.25 5.94 22.36
N GLN A 457 -28.21 5.56 21.53
CA GLN A 457 -28.80 4.23 21.50
C GLN A 457 -28.78 3.68 20.07
N LEU A 458 -28.34 2.44 19.93
CA LEU A 458 -28.26 1.71 18.67
C LEU A 458 -29.45 0.77 18.55
N MET A 459 -30.10 0.81 17.38
CA MET A 459 -31.25 -0.02 17.07
C MET A 459 -31.15 -0.57 15.65
N THR A 460 -31.88 -1.66 15.40
CA THR A 460 -32.18 -2.11 14.04
C THR A 460 -33.68 -2.21 13.79
N ASN A 461 -34.08 -1.96 12.55
CA ASN A 461 -35.48 -1.94 12.10
C ASN A 461 -36.41 -1.13 13.01
N TRP A 462 -35.91 -0.04 13.59
CA TRP A 462 -36.59 0.83 14.54
C TRP A 462 -37.15 0.13 15.79
N SER A 463 -36.84 -1.16 15.99
CA SER A 463 -37.58 -2.02 16.94
C SER A 463 -36.67 -2.89 17.80
N VAL A 464 -35.51 -3.31 17.28
CA VAL A 464 -34.58 -4.17 18.01
C VAL A 464 -33.49 -3.31 18.63
N ASN A 465 -33.32 -3.42 19.95
CA ASN A 465 -32.31 -2.68 20.69
C ASN A 465 -30.97 -3.45 20.68
N HIS A 466 -29.88 -2.77 20.36
CA HIS A 466 -28.50 -3.29 20.40
C HIS A 466 -27.63 -2.51 21.39
N GLY A 467 -28.25 -1.97 22.43
CA GLY A 467 -27.59 -1.30 23.53
C GLY A 467 -27.50 0.21 23.38
N ASN A 468 -27.10 0.84 24.47
CA ASN A 468 -26.86 2.26 24.59
C ASN A 468 -25.49 2.54 25.19
N GLY A 469 -25.04 3.78 25.06
CA GLY A 469 -23.85 4.22 25.76
C GLY A 469 -23.80 5.71 25.92
N TRP A 470 -22.98 6.15 26.86
CA TRP A 470 -22.63 7.55 27.03
C TRP A 470 -21.14 7.72 27.22
N ALA A 471 -20.64 8.88 26.82
CA ALA A 471 -19.26 9.27 26.97
C ALA A 471 -19.19 10.73 27.43
N THR A 472 -18.18 11.05 28.23
CA THR A 472 -17.83 12.44 28.53
C THR A 472 -16.34 12.61 28.54
N GLY A 473 -15.86 13.79 28.17
CA GLY A 473 -14.46 13.98 27.97
C GLY A 473 -14.06 15.41 27.69
N PHE A 474 -12.77 15.55 27.41
CA PHE A 474 -12.15 16.79 26.96
C PHE A 474 -11.43 16.55 25.65
N LYS A 475 -11.54 17.50 24.73
CA LYS A 475 -10.77 17.52 23.49
C LYS A 475 -10.26 18.93 23.19
N GLY A 476 -9.22 19.05 22.40
CA GLY A 476 -8.77 20.35 21.93
C GLY A 476 -7.47 20.32 21.16
N ASP A 477 -7.14 21.50 20.62
CA ASP A 477 -5.95 21.72 19.79
C ASP A 477 -5.02 22.72 20.47
N ILE A 478 -3.88 22.23 20.98
CA ILE A 478 -2.84 23.02 21.62
C ILE A 478 -1.60 23.01 20.72
N TRP A 479 -1.43 24.07 19.93
CA TRP A 479 -0.29 24.27 19.03
C TRP A 479 -0.17 23.18 17.96
N ILE A 480 0.74 22.23 18.16
CA ILE A 480 0.98 21.06 17.31
C ILE A 480 0.25 19.82 17.82
N LEU A 481 -0.36 19.90 19.00
CA LEU A 481 -0.99 18.80 19.70
C LEU A 481 -2.50 18.88 19.49
N SER A 482 -3.12 17.81 19.01
CA SER A 482 -4.55 17.57 19.18
C SER A 482 -4.73 16.45 20.18
N TYR A 483 -5.73 16.53 21.04
CA TYR A 483 -5.99 15.48 22.01
C TYR A 483 -7.48 15.29 22.24
N ARG A 484 -7.84 14.10 22.69
CA ARG A 484 -9.17 13.75 23.16
C ARG A 484 -9.04 12.69 24.24
N VAL A 485 -9.67 12.92 25.38
CA VAL A 485 -9.72 11.96 26.48
C VAL A 485 -11.18 11.81 26.87
N GLU A 486 -11.64 10.56 26.94
CA GLU A 486 -13.02 10.17 27.15
C GLU A 486 -13.11 9.14 28.25
N TYR A 487 -14.07 9.31 29.14
CA TYR A 487 -14.63 8.24 29.93
C TYR A 487 -15.90 7.76 29.25
N ARG A 488 -16.05 6.45 29.10
CA ARG A 488 -17.13 5.80 28.38
C ARG A 488 -17.83 4.78 29.27
N ASN A 489 -19.15 4.72 29.15
CA ASN A 489 -19.96 3.68 29.74
C ASN A 489 -21.05 3.28 28.73
N GLN A 490 -20.90 2.11 28.13
CA GLN A 490 -21.76 1.63 27.06
C GLN A 490 -22.00 0.13 27.19
N ASP A 491 -23.13 -0.34 26.69
CA ASP A 491 -23.42 -1.78 26.58
C ASP A 491 -22.40 -2.44 25.65
N SER A 492 -22.14 -3.75 25.83
CA SER A 492 -21.12 -4.47 25.06
C SER A 492 -21.40 -4.51 23.57
N ASP A 493 -22.68 -4.45 23.18
CA ASP A 493 -23.11 -4.45 21.78
C ASP A 493 -23.25 -3.04 21.20
N PHE A 494 -23.16 -2.00 22.04
CA PHE A 494 -23.15 -0.63 21.58
C PHE A 494 -21.78 -0.30 21.00
N ILE A 495 -21.73 -0.11 19.69
CA ILE A 495 -20.54 0.30 18.96
C ILE A 495 -20.55 1.83 18.85
N SER A 496 -19.70 2.49 19.63
CA SER A 496 -19.44 3.92 19.45
C SER A 496 -18.75 4.16 18.10
N ARG A 497 -19.01 5.31 17.48
CA ARG A 497 -18.46 5.69 16.16
C ARG A 497 -18.80 4.68 15.05
N TYR A 498 -20.00 4.12 15.12
CA TYR A 498 -20.50 3.12 14.19
C TYR A 498 -20.26 3.51 12.71
N PHE A 499 -20.65 4.73 12.35
CA PHE A 499 -20.40 5.30 11.03
C PHE A 499 -19.01 5.95 10.99
N SER A 500 -17.99 5.12 10.76
CA SER A 500 -16.59 5.52 10.64
C SER A 500 -16.11 5.63 9.19
N GLY A 501 -14.87 6.08 8.99
CA GLY A 501 -14.26 6.14 7.65
C GLY A 501 -14.08 4.80 6.96
N PHE A 502 -14.15 3.69 7.71
CA PHE A 502 -14.08 2.32 7.16
C PHE A 502 -15.44 1.65 7.01
N TYR A 503 -16.53 2.34 7.41
CA TYR A 503 -17.87 1.76 7.45
C TYR A 503 -18.30 1.17 6.11
N GLU A 504 -18.12 1.91 5.01
CA GLU A 504 -18.50 1.45 3.66
C GLU A 504 -17.63 0.31 3.13
N THR A 505 -16.43 0.12 3.69
CA THR A 505 -15.52 -0.98 3.29
C THR A 505 -15.76 -2.24 4.11
N ASN A 506 -16.21 -2.09 5.35
CA ASN A 506 -16.42 -3.19 6.28
C ASN A 506 -17.69 -2.94 7.12
N LYS A 507 -18.87 -3.10 6.49
CA LYS A 507 -20.14 -3.03 7.20
C LYS A 507 -20.19 -4.17 8.23
N PRO A 508 -20.55 -3.91 9.49
CA PRO A 508 -20.66 -4.96 10.50
C PRO A 508 -21.69 -6.02 10.08
N LEU A 509 -21.23 -7.24 9.80
CA LEU A 509 -22.03 -8.33 9.19
C LEU A 509 -23.14 -8.90 10.10
N ALA A 510 -23.16 -8.56 11.39
CA ALA A 510 -24.26 -8.84 12.31
C ALA A 510 -24.09 -8.05 13.60
N LEU A 511 -25.12 -7.30 14.02
CA LEU A 511 -25.21 -6.81 15.39
C LEU A 511 -25.66 -7.95 16.30
N ALA A 512 -24.90 -8.22 17.36
CA ALA A 512 -25.21 -9.28 18.31
C ALA A 512 -26.56 -9.03 19.02
N ALA A 513 -27.19 -10.11 19.50
CA ALA A 513 -28.32 -9.99 20.40
C ALA A 513 -27.87 -9.28 21.69
N HIS A 514 -28.73 -8.42 22.24
CA HIS A 514 -28.40 -7.59 23.39
C HIS A 514 -27.88 -8.42 24.59
N ASP A 515 -26.63 -8.24 24.94
CA ASP A 515 -25.93 -8.73 26.12
C ASP A 515 -25.97 -7.62 27.20
N PRO A 516 -26.40 -7.93 28.44
CA PRO A 516 -26.48 -6.96 29.54
C PRO A 516 -25.11 -6.47 30.04
N LEU A 517 -24.00 -7.01 29.52
CA LEU A 517 -22.66 -6.59 29.88
C LEU A 517 -22.40 -5.12 29.49
N ARG A 518 -21.81 -4.33 30.39
CA ARG A 518 -21.41 -2.94 30.10
C ARG A 518 -19.91 -2.76 30.07
N TYR A 519 -19.40 -2.21 28.97
CA TYR A 519 -18.08 -1.63 28.91
C TYR A 519 -18.08 -0.31 29.67
N THR A 520 -17.22 -0.22 30.68
CA THR A 520 -16.89 1.03 31.37
C THR A 520 -15.40 1.24 31.25
N GLY A 521 -14.93 2.36 30.71
CA GLY A 521 -13.54 2.46 30.33
C GLY A 521 -13.07 3.86 29.94
N TYR A 522 -11.78 3.93 29.63
CA TYR A 522 -11.13 5.15 29.15
C TYR A 522 -10.73 5.00 27.69
N TYR A 523 -10.94 6.06 26.93
CA TYR A 523 -10.44 6.22 25.58
C TYR A 523 -9.59 7.49 25.49
N GLY A 524 -8.42 7.38 24.90
CA GLY A 524 -7.52 8.51 24.65
C GLY A 524 -7.12 8.56 23.19
N GLU A 525 -7.00 9.76 22.64
CA GLU A 525 -6.44 10.03 21.32
C GLU A 525 -5.49 11.23 21.43
N LEU A 526 -4.37 11.15 20.72
CA LEU A 526 -3.31 12.14 20.68
C LEU A 526 -2.80 12.28 19.25
N GLY A 527 -2.98 13.45 18.65
CA GLY A 527 -2.38 13.85 17.40
C GLY A 527 -1.22 14.83 17.65
N ILE A 528 -0.12 14.69 16.93
CA ILE A 528 1.02 15.60 16.97
C ILE A 528 1.42 15.94 15.54
N ASP A 529 1.11 17.15 15.10
CA ASP A 529 1.48 17.68 13.78
C ASP A 529 2.73 18.56 13.89
N LEU A 530 3.90 17.97 13.63
CA LEU A 530 5.19 18.65 13.58
C LEU A 530 5.33 19.47 12.28
N PHE A 531 4.48 20.50 12.15
CA PHE A 531 4.36 21.35 10.96
C PHE A 531 4.10 20.52 9.69
N LYS A 532 4.85 20.76 8.62
CA LYS A 532 4.75 19.99 7.37
C LYS A 532 5.66 18.76 7.36
N PHE A 533 6.37 18.45 8.45
CA PHE A 533 7.44 17.44 8.43
C PHE A 533 6.97 16.07 8.84
N ALA A 534 6.15 15.98 9.87
CA ALA A 534 5.65 14.72 10.37
C ALA A 534 4.33 14.91 11.12
N SER A 535 3.48 13.90 11.10
CA SER A 535 2.28 13.80 11.94
C SER A 535 2.28 12.46 12.67
N ILE A 536 1.92 12.45 13.94
CA ILE A 536 1.74 11.23 14.74
C ILE A 536 0.31 11.22 15.23
N ASN A 537 -0.42 10.12 15.05
CA ASN A 537 -1.74 9.91 15.64
C ASN A 537 -1.70 8.65 16.48
N PHE A 538 -2.15 8.73 17.70
CA PHE A 538 -2.16 7.64 18.65
C PHE A 538 -3.52 7.57 19.32
N SER A 539 -4.07 6.36 19.49
CA SER A 539 -5.24 6.15 20.30
C SER A 539 -5.13 4.89 21.15
N TYR A 540 -5.72 4.95 22.34
CA TYR A 540 -5.71 3.88 23.32
C TYR A 540 -7.12 3.73 23.93
N GLU A 541 -7.55 2.50 24.12
CA GLU A 541 -8.84 2.18 24.72
C GLU A 541 -8.69 1.02 25.72
N ASP A 542 -9.14 1.20 26.96
CA ASP A 542 -9.14 0.14 27.99
C ASP A 542 -10.50 0.03 28.67
N SER A 543 -10.85 -1.19 29.09
CA SER A 543 -12.05 -1.49 29.88
C SER A 543 -11.66 -1.69 31.34
N LEU A 544 -12.39 -1.05 32.25
CA LEU A 544 -12.35 -1.29 33.70
C LEU A 544 -13.14 -2.54 34.09
N ASP A 545 -14.10 -2.98 33.25
CA ASP A 545 -14.87 -4.20 33.50
C ASP A 545 -14.11 -5.43 32.97
N VAL A 546 -13.82 -6.37 33.88
CA VAL A 546 -13.07 -7.61 33.63
C VAL A 546 -13.80 -8.54 32.66
N ALA A 547 -15.13 -8.55 32.67
CA ALA A 547 -15.91 -9.40 31.76
C ALA A 547 -15.91 -8.83 30.32
N CYS A 548 -15.78 -7.52 30.15
CA CYS A 548 -15.53 -6.90 28.85
C CYS A 548 -14.10 -7.15 28.33
N VAL A 549 -13.11 -7.17 29.23
CA VAL A 549 -11.72 -7.51 28.89
C VAL A 549 -11.62 -8.95 28.36
N SER A 550 -12.35 -9.89 28.96
CA SER A 550 -12.31 -11.30 28.55
C SER A 550 -13.02 -11.61 27.23
N LYS A 551 -14.05 -10.83 26.85
CA LYS A 551 -14.82 -11.02 25.60
C LYS A 551 -14.46 -10.07 24.44
N GLY A 552 -14.01 -8.84 24.73
CA GLY A 552 -14.01 -7.72 23.77
C GLY A 552 -12.66 -7.32 23.18
N GLY A 553 -11.59 -8.06 23.48
CA GLY A 553 -10.25 -7.78 22.96
C GLY A 553 -9.66 -6.46 23.46
N TYR A 554 -9.83 -6.15 24.75
CA TYR A 554 -9.28 -4.95 25.39
C TYR A 554 -8.05 -5.30 26.25
N PRO A 555 -7.07 -4.39 26.38
CA PRO A 555 -7.01 -3.05 25.81
C PRO A 555 -6.69 -3.04 24.31
N LYS A 556 -7.08 -1.95 23.62
CA LYS A 556 -6.81 -1.69 22.21
C LYS A 556 -5.87 -0.51 22.05
N LEU A 557 -5.03 -0.56 21.03
CA LEU A 557 -4.02 0.44 20.72
C LEU A 557 -3.98 0.68 19.21
N ARG A 558 -3.85 1.93 18.80
CA ARG A 558 -3.58 2.30 17.41
C ARG A 558 -2.59 3.45 17.37
N GLY A 559 -1.61 3.38 16.48
CA GLY A 559 -0.61 4.43 16.26
C GLY A 559 -0.34 4.58 14.77
N VAL A 560 -0.23 5.80 14.26
CA VAL A 560 0.12 6.11 12.88
C VAL A 560 1.15 7.24 12.89
N LEU A 561 2.32 7.00 12.32
CA LEU A 561 3.36 7.99 12.08
C LEU A 561 3.44 8.27 10.58
N THR A 562 3.30 9.53 10.18
CA THR A 562 3.57 9.99 8.83
C THR A 562 4.74 10.95 8.84
N LEU A 563 5.75 10.71 8.00
CA LEU A 563 6.85 11.60 7.67
C LEU A 563 6.60 12.15 6.26
N ASN A 564 6.52 13.46 6.11
CA ASN A 564 6.23 14.11 4.84
C ASN A 564 7.51 14.51 4.09
N ASP A 565 7.37 14.81 2.81
CA ASP A 565 8.45 15.21 1.89
C ASP A 565 9.27 16.41 2.38
N SER A 566 8.62 17.33 3.08
CA SER A 566 9.25 18.50 3.66
C SER A 566 10.36 18.13 4.65
N LEU A 567 10.29 16.97 5.30
CA LEU A 567 11.33 16.49 6.21
C LEU A 567 12.62 16.17 5.46
N PHE A 568 12.50 15.73 4.21
CA PHE A 568 13.59 15.28 3.36
C PHE A 568 14.05 16.35 2.37
N MET A 569 13.62 17.61 2.54
CA MET A 569 13.94 18.69 1.60
C MET A 569 15.44 18.87 1.33
N MET A 570 16.30 18.59 2.32
CA MET A 570 17.76 18.70 2.16
C MET A 570 18.33 17.66 1.18
N LEU A 571 17.64 16.54 1.01
CA LEU A 571 17.99 15.50 0.05
C LEU A 571 17.55 15.87 -1.38
N LYS A 572 16.80 16.97 -1.56
CA LYS A 572 16.16 17.37 -2.83
C LYS A 572 15.33 16.24 -3.45
N GLN A 573 14.78 15.39 -2.60
CA GLN A 573 14.10 14.16 -2.95
C GLN A 573 12.73 14.16 -2.27
N LYS A 574 11.67 13.87 -3.02
CA LYS A 574 10.31 13.77 -2.46
C LYS A 574 10.17 12.39 -1.82
N ILE A 575 10.02 12.33 -0.51
CA ILE A 575 9.88 11.08 0.25
C ILE A 575 8.78 11.27 1.28
N VAL A 576 7.74 10.45 1.24
CA VAL A 576 6.70 10.39 2.27
C VAL A 576 6.68 8.98 2.82
N VAL A 577 6.70 8.82 4.14
CA VAL A 577 6.63 7.52 4.81
C VAL A 577 5.46 7.55 5.77
N SER A 578 4.60 6.55 5.75
CA SER A 578 3.53 6.34 6.72
C SER A 578 3.71 4.96 7.35
N ALA A 579 3.56 4.85 8.66
CA ALA A 579 3.62 3.60 9.39
C ALA A 579 2.49 3.59 10.43
N GLY A 580 1.48 2.75 10.22
CA GLY A 580 0.37 2.49 11.11
C GLY A 580 0.51 1.14 11.81
N TYR A 581 0.17 1.07 13.08
CA TYR A 581 0.08 -0.15 13.86
C TYR A 581 -1.21 -0.15 14.68
N GLU A 582 -1.92 -1.25 14.69
CA GLU A 582 -3.13 -1.47 15.48
C GLU A 582 -3.01 -2.81 16.20
N MET A 583 -3.41 -2.87 17.47
CA MET A 583 -3.41 -4.09 18.27
C MET A 583 -4.64 -4.13 19.18
N THR A 584 -5.26 -5.30 19.26
CA THR A 584 -6.32 -5.63 20.22
C THR A 584 -5.83 -6.63 21.24
N ASP A 585 -6.44 -6.63 22.43
CA ASP A 585 -6.13 -7.51 23.56
C ASP A 585 -4.65 -7.53 23.94
N MET A 586 -4.03 -6.35 24.11
CA MET A 586 -2.57 -6.27 24.33
C MET A 586 -2.07 -7.02 25.56
N LYS A 587 -2.96 -7.34 26.50
CA LYS A 587 -2.61 -8.05 27.75
C LYS A 587 -2.54 -9.56 27.54
N ASP A 588 -3.11 -10.12 26.47
CA ASP A 588 -3.20 -11.55 26.23
C ASP A 588 -2.82 -11.93 24.79
N GLN A 589 -1.59 -12.45 24.63
CA GLN A 589 -1.06 -12.84 23.32
C GLN A 589 -1.89 -13.92 22.63
N ALA A 590 -2.56 -14.80 23.39
CA ALA A 590 -3.38 -15.88 22.83
C ALA A 590 -4.69 -15.38 22.21
N ARG A 591 -5.12 -14.16 22.55
CA ARG A 591 -6.31 -13.49 22.00
C ARG A 591 -5.98 -12.26 21.16
N SER A 592 -4.73 -11.81 21.18
CA SER A 592 -4.29 -10.59 20.50
C SER A 592 -4.40 -10.68 18.98
N GLN A 593 -4.92 -9.60 18.38
CA GLN A 593 -4.86 -9.37 16.94
C GLN A 593 -4.04 -8.12 16.68
N SER A 594 -3.22 -8.12 15.63
CA SER A 594 -2.49 -6.92 15.25
C SER A 594 -2.46 -6.70 13.75
N ILE A 595 -2.38 -5.43 13.36
CA ILE A 595 -2.25 -4.99 11.98
C ILE A 595 -1.12 -3.97 11.91
N LEU A 596 -0.09 -4.24 11.10
CA LEU A 596 0.95 -3.29 10.75
C LEU A 596 0.73 -2.85 9.30
N GLN A 597 0.69 -1.55 9.05
CA GLN A 597 0.62 -0.96 7.71
C GLN A 597 1.79 -0.01 7.53
N VAL A 598 2.52 -0.14 6.43
CA VAL A 598 3.59 0.79 6.06
C VAL A 598 3.31 1.26 4.65
N SER A 599 3.50 2.54 4.37
CA SER A 599 3.43 3.10 3.03
C SER A 599 4.62 4.03 2.81
N LEU A 600 5.29 3.89 1.68
CA LEU A 600 6.39 4.74 1.26
C LEU A 600 6.03 5.32 -0.10
N LEU A 601 6.11 6.63 -0.24
CA LEU A 601 5.97 7.32 -1.50
C LEU A 601 7.29 8.03 -1.80
N TYR A 602 7.84 7.80 -2.99
CA TYR A 602 9.16 8.26 -3.40
C TYR A 602 9.09 8.91 -4.78
N GLY A 603 9.45 10.18 -4.89
CA GLY A 603 9.44 10.92 -6.14
C GLY A 603 10.53 10.47 -7.10
N VAL A 604 10.19 9.66 -8.09
CA VAL A 604 11.12 9.20 -9.13
C VAL A 604 11.50 10.35 -10.08
N SER A 605 10.58 11.28 -10.32
CA SER A 605 10.82 12.51 -11.08
C SER A 605 10.01 13.68 -10.50
N SER A 606 10.10 14.87 -11.10
CA SER A 606 9.26 16.02 -10.69
C SER A 606 7.76 15.73 -10.77
N ASN A 607 7.40 14.74 -11.59
CA ASN A 607 6.03 14.47 -12.02
C ASN A 607 5.62 13.00 -11.78
N VAL A 608 6.45 12.18 -11.14
CA VAL A 608 6.17 10.74 -10.94
C VAL A 608 6.68 10.32 -9.59
N ASP A 609 5.82 9.69 -8.80
CA ASP A 609 6.09 9.11 -7.50
C ASP A 609 5.82 7.60 -7.54
N ALA A 610 6.77 6.80 -7.06
CA ALA A 610 6.54 5.39 -6.75
C ALA A 610 5.90 5.29 -5.37
N MET A 611 4.89 4.44 -5.22
CA MET A 611 4.22 4.17 -3.94
C MET A 611 4.39 2.71 -3.59
N TYR A 612 5.02 2.40 -2.47
CA TYR A 612 5.05 1.07 -1.87
C TYR A 612 4.09 1.05 -0.68
N SER A 613 3.33 -0.02 -0.51
CA SER A 613 2.52 -0.26 0.68
C SER A 613 2.64 -1.70 1.12
N PHE A 614 2.77 -1.90 2.42
CA PHE A 614 2.89 -3.18 3.09
C PHE A 614 1.83 -3.24 4.18
N THR A 615 1.15 -4.37 4.30
CA THR A 615 0.19 -4.65 5.36
C THR A 615 0.48 -6.04 5.90
N GLN A 616 0.63 -6.18 7.20
CA GLN A 616 0.70 -7.48 7.87
C GLN A 616 -0.42 -7.56 8.89
N LYS A 617 -1.20 -8.64 8.83
CA LYS A 617 -2.26 -8.96 9.78
C LYS A 617 -1.89 -10.22 10.54
N GLN A 618 -1.99 -10.19 11.85
CA GLN A 618 -1.78 -11.34 12.72
C GLN A 618 -3.05 -11.58 13.53
N SER A 619 -3.62 -12.77 13.36
CA SER A 619 -4.76 -13.26 14.14
C SER A 619 -4.30 -14.27 15.19
N PRO A 620 -5.07 -14.50 16.26
CA PRO A 620 -4.61 -15.33 17.36
C PRO A 620 -4.54 -16.79 16.90
N GLY A 621 -3.40 -17.44 17.13
CA GLY A 621 -3.16 -18.82 16.69
C GLY A 621 -3.00 -19.03 15.18
N ALA A 622 -2.96 -17.96 14.38
CA ALA A 622 -2.79 -18.04 12.93
C ALA A 622 -1.43 -17.49 12.48
N SER A 623 -0.90 -18.02 11.38
CA SER A 623 0.29 -17.45 10.72
C SER A 623 0.01 -16.02 10.23
N PRO A 624 0.99 -15.11 10.30
CA PRO A 624 0.81 -13.73 9.84
C PRO A 624 0.50 -13.70 8.34
N ILE A 625 -0.56 -13.01 7.96
CA ILE A 625 -0.92 -12.77 6.57
C ILE A 625 -0.30 -11.44 6.16
N THR A 626 0.56 -11.47 5.14
CA THR A 626 1.24 -10.28 4.65
C THR A 626 0.79 -9.97 3.23
N THR A 627 0.52 -8.70 2.96
CA THR A 627 0.15 -8.18 1.65
C THR A 627 1.04 -6.99 1.36
N SER A 628 1.72 -7.00 0.22
CA SER A 628 2.44 -5.84 -0.28
C SER A 628 1.85 -5.44 -1.63
N SER A 629 1.78 -4.16 -1.89
CA SER A 629 1.37 -3.63 -3.19
C SER A 629 2.21 -2.41 -3.51
N VAL A 630 2.49 -2.23 -4.79
CA VAL A 630 3.24 -1.08 -5.27
C VAL A 630 2.50 -0.48 -6.44
N GLY A 631 2.47 0.83 -6.46
CA GLY A 631 1.81 1.63 -7.47
C GLY A 631 2.66 2.82 -7.87
N THR A 632 2.11 3.62 -8.77
CA THR A 632 2.75 4.85 -9.24
C THR A 632 1.71 5.96 -9.26
N GLN A 633 2.08 7.12 -8.73
CA GLN A 633 1.29 8.34 -8.74
C GLN A 633 2.00 9.35 -9.65
N ILE A 634 1.25 10.07 -10.50
CA ILE A 634 1.85 10.99 -11.49
C ILE A 634 1.31 12.40 -11.22
N HIS A 635 2.20 13.36 -11.07
CA HIS A 635 1.87 14.77 -10.88
C HIS A 635 2.05 15.51 -12.22
N PHE A 636 1.10 16.35 -12.60
CA PHE A 636 1.10 17.01 -13.91
C PHE A 636 1.51 18.48 -13.83
#